data_AF-A0A0A2DWB6-F1
#
_entry.id   AF-A0A0A2DWB6-F1
#
_cell.length_a   1.000
_cell.length_b   1.000
_cell.length_c   1.000
_cell.angle_alpha   90.00
_cell.angle_beta   90.00
_cell.angle_gamma   90.00
#
_symmetry.space_group_name_H-M   'P 1'
#
loop_
_entity.id
_entity.type
_entity.pdbx_description
1 polymer ?
#
loop_
_entity_poly.entity_id
_entity_poly.type
_entity_poly.pdbx_seq_one_letter_code
_entity_poly.pdbx_strand_id
1 'polypeptide(L)'
;MTFKRSLFFLLLLLSVATARAQIDVDRVITIGRNALYFNDYVVSIGYFNQVVGLRPWMAEPYFYRGIAKISLEDYTGAEADASACLQRNALIPKAYLLRGVARQNLGKIDSAIQDYRRGLELMPNDEGMLVNLTGVLTDSKRYAEAREGVAELLRFYPKSKQAHIALSAIELGEQDTVAAIRELNEVLRMDSLFAPAYSQMAMLHLKSKRNAEAMAALDKAIELEPSELSNYINRGVIRYQSNDLRGAMDDYSHVVRQKPNDKLARFNRALLRSYLGDVNNAIEDFDVVIRLEPENYHALYNRAILLAQINENRKAIADFDKVLGHYPDFVVGYYARSQAKKALGDTRGAERDYWRAFDIEKAAQNKTKNTKKGGSSTSAKETREDSDETIEKFNLLVVSEKSSEKRTRYSSRIRGRIQDNDVEVQPSPLFVLSYYEQSSSEEVPRIYYSEAITRFNDKKVLPKRLKPINREVALSQEQVAYHEQDITEISERTAGNADMCFRRALDYMLIQNLEQAIADFDQAVELNKQFALAYFGRAIARAKLIEARQGASFIHQEAETVNVTTKALITTPRTNAMGVPVAADAPERKPAISDVDGELVMRDLNRTIELDPNFAYAYYNRAILLARRGDTDAALSDYDRAIKAYPEFADAYFNRGLLLLSRGKAKEGIADLSRAGEYGLYKAYNIIKRMSAKS
;
A
#
# COMPACT_ATOMS: atom_id res chain seq x y z
N MET A 1 1.80 72.55 -18.71
CA MET A 1 2.69 71.62 -17.96
C MET A 1 1.95 70.55 -17.16
N THR A 2 0.64 70.70 -16.90
CA THR A 2 -0.17 69.79 -16.08
C THR A 2 -0.58 68.49 -16.80
N PHE A 3 -0.96 68.55 -18.08
CA PHE A 3 -1.40 67.37 -18.83
C PHE A 3 -0.31 66.30 -19.03
N LYS A 4 0.95 66.70 -19.25
CA LYS A 4 2.08 65.76 -19.35
C LYS A 4 2.40 65.07 -18.03
N ARG A 5 2.19 65.73 -16.88
CA ARG A 5 2.40 65.14 -15.55
C ARG A 5 1.29 64.14 -15.20
N SER A 6 0.04 64.44 -15.56
CA SER A 6 -1.09 63.51 -15.37
C SER A 6 -0.98 62.28 -16.26
N LEU A 7 -0.53 62.42 -17.52
CA LEU A 7 -0.31 61.27 -18.42
C LEU A 7 0.85 60.38 -17.95
N PHE A 8 1.93 60.98 -17.41
CA PHE A 8 3.06 60.23 -16.84
C PHE A 8 2.65 59.47 -15.57
N PHE A 9 1.82 60.07 -14.70
CA PHE A 9 1.27 59.38 -13.53
C PHE A 9 0.29 58.27 -13.90
N LEU A 10 -0.54 58.45 -14.94
CA LEU A 10 -1.44 57.42 -15.44
C LEU A 10 -0.66 56.24 -16.04
N LEU A 11 0.40 56.51 -16.80
CA LEU A 11 1.32 55.48 -17.34
C LEU A 11 2.08 54.75 -16.22
N LEU A 12 2.49 55.46 -15.16
CA LEU A 12 3.12 54.85 -13.99
C LEU A 12 2.13 53.94 -13.22
N LEU A 13 0.88 54.38 -13.03
CA LEU A 13 -0.17 53.58 -12.41
C LEU A 13 -0.58 52.36 -13.25
N LEU A 14 -0.62 52.49 -14.58
CA LEU A 14 -0.83 51.37 -15.51
C LEU A 14 0.35 50.38 -15.51
N SER A 15 1.58 50.85 -15.26
CA SER A 15 2.76 49.97 -15.16
C SER A 15 2.83 49.16 -13.86
N VAL A 16 2.28 49.68 -12.76
CA VAL A 16 2.21 48.97 -11.46
C VAL A 16 1.03 47.98 -11.41
N ALA A 17 -0.03 48.21 -12.19
CA ALA A 17 -1.22 47.36 -12.20
C ALA A 17 -1.04 45.98 -12.86
N THR A 18 0.14 45.66 -13.42
CA THR A 18 0.39 44.38 -14.13
C THR A 18 1.56 43.57 -13.59
N ALA A 19 2.17 43.96 -12.46
CA ALA A 19 3.21 43.16 -11.83
C ALA A 19 2.61 41.94 -11.12
N ARG A 20 2.29 40.88 -11.89
CA ARG A 20 2.12 39.54 -11.33
C ARG A 20 3.51 39.07 -10.86
N ALA A 21 3.64 38.71 -9.58
CA ALA A 21 4.86 38.08 -9.08
C ALA A 21 5.17 36.86 -9.95
N GLN A 22 6.24 36.93 -10.75
CA GLN A 22 6.67 35.82 -11.58
C GLN A 22 7.47 34.86 -10.69
N ILE A 23 7.00 33.62 -10.58
CA ILE A 23 7.74 32.55 -9.92
C ILE A 23 9.02 32.31 -10.73
N ASP A 24 10.17 32.45 -10.08
CA ASP A 24 11.48 32.12 -10.65
C ASP A 24 11.59 30.59 -10.77
N VAL A 25 11.33 30.09 -11.98
CA VAL A 25 11.29 28.66 -12.27
C VAL A 25 12.65 27.99 -12.03
N ASP A 26 13.75 28.66 -12.34
CA ASP A 26 15.09 28.08 -12.21
C ASP A 26 15.44 27.90 -10.72
N ARG A 27 15.04 28.88 -9.90
CA ARG A 27 15.13 28.77 -8.44
C ARG A 27 14.26 27.64 -7.90
N VAL A 28 13.01 27.50 -8.36
CA VAL A 28 12.12 26.41 -7.92
C VAL A 28 12.67 25.03 -8.28
N ILE A 29 13.19 24.86 -9.51
CA ILE A 29 13.85 23.61 -9.93
C ILE A 29 15.05 23.31 -9.04
N THR A 30 15.87 24.32 -8.74
CA THR A 30 17.04 24.16 -7.87
C THR A 30 16.65 23.70 -6.47
N ILE A 31 15.61 24.29 -5.88
CA ILE A 31 15.11 23.87 -4.57
C ILE A 31 14.54 22.44 -4.63
N GLY A 32 13.76 22.11 -5.66
CA GLY A 32 13.22 20.77 -5.87
C GLY A 32 14.31 19.69 -6.01
N ARG A 33 15.41 20.01 -6.71
CA ARG A 33 16.59 19.14 -6.85
C ARG A 33 17.36 19.00 -5.55
N ASN A 34 17.51 20.07 -4.77
CA ASN A 34 18.14 20.01 -3.46
C ASN A 34 17.32 19.14 -2.50
N ALA A 35 16.00 19.30 -2.49
CA ALA A 35 15.10 18.42 -1.72
C ALA A 35 15.27 16.95 -2.14
N LEU A 36 15.34 16.67 -3.45
CA LEU A 36 15.61 15.33 -3.97
C LEU A 36 16.96 14.77 -3.47
N TYR A 37 18.02 15.58 -3.49
CA TYR A 37 19.35 15.21 -3.02
C TYR A 37 19.37 14.86 -1.52
N PHE A 38 18.62 15.62 -0.71
CA PHE A 38 18.43 15.34 0.71
C PHE A 38 17.37 14.27 0.98
N ASN A 39 16.82 13.66 -0.07
CA ASN A 39 15.83 12.57 -0.03
C ASN A 39 14.48 13.00 0.58
N ASP A 40 14.19 14.30 0.51
CA ASP A 40 12.87 14.87 0.79
C ASP A 40 12.01 14.80 -0.48
N TYR A 41 11.59 13.57 -0.81
CA TYR A 41 10.88 13.25 -2.04
C TYR A 41 9.53 13.94 -2.14
N VAL A 42 8.85 14.06 -1.00
CA VAL A 42 7.53 14.68 -0.86
C VAL A 42 7.60 16.17 -1.22
N VAL A 43 8.53 16.90 -0.59
CA VAL A 43 8.73 18.33 -0.88
C VAL A 43 9.24 18.52 -2.32
N SER A 44 10.12 17.65 -2.78
CA SER A 44 10.63 17.65 -4.15
C SER A 44 9.51 17.55 -5.20
N ILE A 45 8.58 16.60 -5.03
CA ILE A 45 7.40 16.44 -5.90
C ILE A 45 6.56 17.72 -5.92
N GLY A 46 6.32 18.33 -4.76
CA GLY A 46 5.58 19.59 -4.66
C GLY A 46 6.19 20.71 -5.50
N TYR A 47 7.51 20.90 -5.45
CA TYR A 47 8.19 21.90 -6.27
C TYR A 47 8.10 21.58 -7.77
N PHE A 48 8.29 20.31 -8.17
CA PHE A 48 8.17 19.95 -9.58
C PHE A 48 6.74 20.05 -10.11
N ASN A 49 5.71 19.84 -9.28
CA ASN A 49 4.32 20.11 -9.66
C ASN A 49 4.11 21.57 -10.01
N GLN A 50 4.66 22.51 -9.23
CA GLN A 50 4.56 23.94 -9.53
C GLN A 50 5.19 24.25 -10.89
N VAL A 51 6.37 23.69 -11.17
CA VAL A 51 7.05 23.90 -12.46
C VAL A 51 6.27 23.27 -13.60
N VAL A 52 5.75 22.06 -13.43
CA VAL A 52 4.92 21.37 -14.44
C VAL A 52 3.66 22.16 -14.74
N GLY A 53 2.99 22.74 -13.73
CA GLY A 53 1.82 23.59 -13.92
C GLY A 53 2.11 24.88 -14.67
N LEU A 54 3.28 25.49 -14.42
CA LEU A 54 3.68 26.76 -15.06
C LEU A 54 4.30 26.58 -16.45
N ARG A 55 5.11 25.53 -16.63
CA ARG A 55 5.85 25.22 -17.86
C ARG A 55 5.70 23.75 -18.25
N PRO A 56 4.51 23.33 -18.72
CA PRO A 56 4.24 21.92 -19.01
C PRO A 56 5.13 21.30 -20.08
N TRP A 57 5.79 22.09 -20.94
CA TRP A 57 6.65 21.61 -22.03
C TRP A 57 8.07 21.23 -21.58
N MET A 58 8.49 21.61 -20.38
CA MET A 58 9.85 21.34 -19.88
C MET A 58 10.00 19.87 -19.49
N ALA A 59 11.01 19.17 -20.01
CA ALA A 59 11.19 17.74 -19.75
C ALA A 59 11.77 17.43 -18.35
N GLU A 60 12.66 18.28 -17.84
CA GLU A 60 13.44 18.11 -16.61
C GLU A 60 12.57 17.94 -15.33
N PRO A 61 11.50 18.71 -15.11
CA PRO A 61 10.63 18.53 -13.94
C PRO A 61 9.98 17.14 -13.87
N TYR A 62 9.55 16.58 -15.00
CA TYR A 62 8.99 15.23 -15.05
C TYR A 62 10.05 14.18 -14.70
N PHE A 63 11.27 14.34 -15.21
CA PHE A 63 12.37 13.44 -14.88
C PHE A 63 12.64 13.39 -13.38
N TYR A 64 12.82 14.53 -12.72
CA TYR A 64 13.11 14.57 -11.28
C TYR A 64 11.92 14.16 -10.41
N ARG A 65 10.69 14.53 -10.80
CA ARG A 65 9.48 14.05 -10.12
C ARG A 65 9.35 12.53 -10.21
N GLY A 66 9.67 11.96 -11.37
CA GLY A 66 9.71 10.51 -11.55
C GLY A 66 10.78 9.81 -10.69
N ILE A 67 11.95 10.42 -10.50
CA ILE A 67 12.97 9.91 -9.55
C ILE A 67 12.41 9.90 -8.12
N ALA A 68 11.80 10.99 -7.68
CA ALA A 68 11.20 11.07 -6.34
C ALA A 68 10.13 9.98 -6.14
N LYS A 69 9.31 9.70 -7.16
CA LYS A 69 8.29 8.64 -7.13
C LYS A 69 8.88 7.23 -7.09
N ILE A 70 9.95 6.93 -7.82
CA ILE A 70 10.66 5.64 -7.67
C ILE A 70 11.14 5.45 -6.23
N SER A 71 11.69 6.49 -5.61
CA SER A 71 12.16 6.42 -4.23
C SER A 71 11.04 6.24 -3.20
N LEU A 72 9.79 6.55 -3.58
CA LEU A 72 8.58 6.29 -2.81
C LEU A 72 7.87 4.99 -3.24
N GLU A 73 8.51 4.18 -4.09
CA GLU A 73 8.00 2.91 -4.63
C GLU A 73 6.70 3.07 -5.45
N ASP A 74 6.42 4.29 -5.92
CA ASP A 74 5.38 4.59 -6.90
C ASP A 74 5.92 4.41 -8.33
N TYR A 75 6.08 3.14 -8.70
CA TYR A 75 6.59 2.77 -10.02
C TYR A 75 5.62 3.15 -11.15
N THR A 76 4.30 3.12 -10.89
CA THR A 76 3.27 3.53 -11.86
C THR A 76 3.40 5.02 -12.20
N GLY A 77 3.49 5.88 -11.18
CA GLY A 77 3.68 7.30 -11.37
C GLY A 77 5.04 7.64 -11.97
N ALA A 78 6.09 6.91 -11.60
CA ALA A 78 7.43 7.09 -12.17
C ALA A 78 7.48 6.73 -13.67
N GLU A 79 6.83 5.64 -14.10
CA GLU A 79 6.74 5.28 -15.52
C GLU A 79 6.01 6.38 -16.33
N ALA A 80 4.93 6.93 -15.77
CA ALA A 80 4.17 8.00 -16.39
C ALA A 80 5.01 9.28 -16.55
N ASP A 81 5.74 9.67 -15.50
CA ASP A 81 6.61 10.85 -15.52
C ASP A 81 7.81 10.67 -16.46
N ALA A 82 8.44 9.49 -16.47
CA ALA A 82 9.52 9.20 -17.42
C ALA A 82 9.02 9.22 -18.88
N SER A 83 7.81 8.72 -19.12
CA SER A 83 7.17 8.79 -20.44
C SER A 83 6.86 10.22 -20.85
N ALA A 84 6.33 11.03 -19.93
CA ALA A 84 6.08 12.45 -20.17
C ALA A 84 7.37 13.22 -20.45
N CYS A 85 8.46 12.90 -19.73
CA CYS A 85 9.79 13.45 -19.99
C CYS A 85 10.25 13.13 -21.43
N LEU A 86 10.20 11.86 -21.85
CA LEU A 86 10.64 11.41 -23.17
C LEU A 86 9.77 11.93 -24.32
N GLN A 87 8.48 12.16 -24.09
CA GLN A 87 7.60 12.84 -25.06
C GLN A 87 8.05 14.27 -25.38
N ARG A 88 8.67 14.95 -24.40
CA ARG A 88 9.16 16.33 -24.55
C ARG A 88 10.59 16.37 -25.07
N ASN A 89 11.43 15.45 -24.59
CA ASN A 89 12.80 15.31 -25.05
C ASN A 89 13.22 13.83 -25.04
N ALA A 90 13.23 13.23 -26.23
CA ALA A 90 13.61 11.84 -26.44
C ALA A 90 15.13 11.60 -26.37
N LEU A 91 15.95 12.64 -26.23
CA LEU A 91 17.41 12.56 -26.19
C LEU A 91 17.97 12.56 -24.76
N ILE A 92 17.15 12.28 -23.75
CA ILE A 92 17.58 12.17 -22.35
C ILE A 92 17.80 10.68 -22.03
N PRO A 93 19.03 10.15 -22.06
CA PRO A 93 19.27 8.71 -21.87
C PRO A 93 18.77 8.24 -20.50
N LYS A 94 19.03 9.04 -19.45
CA LYS A 94 18.61 8.74 -18.08
C LYS A 94 17.09 8.63 -17.89
N ALA A 95 16.28 9.23 -18.76
CA ALA A 95 14.83 9.05 -18.71
C ALA A 95 14.40 7.64 -19.17
N TYR A 96 15.14 7.01 -20.09
CA TYR A 96 14.96 5.60 -20.43
C TYR A 96 15.37 4.69 -19.27
N LEU A 97 16.49 4.96 -18.60
CA LEU A 97 16.88 4.24 -17.38
C LEU A 97 15.76 4.32 -16.33
N LEU A 98 15.24 5.53 -16.06
CA LEU A 98 14.15 5.74 -15.11
C LEU A 98 12.89 4.94 -15.47
N ARG A 99 12.47 5.01 -16.74
CA ARG A 99 11.29 4.27 -17.22
C ARG A 99 11.50 2.76 -17.20
N GLY A 100 12.70 2.30 -17.56
CA GLY A 100 13.09 0.89 -17.52
C GLY A 100 13.03 0.32 -16.11
N VAL A 101 13.58 1.04 -15.12
CA VAL A 101 13.52 0.63 -13.70
C VAL A 101 12.08 0.58 -13.20
N ALA A 102 11.26 1.59 -13.53
CA ALA A 102 9.84 1.59 -13.17
C ALA A 102 9.10 0.39 -13.79
N ARG A 103 9.30 0.13 -15.08
CA ARG A 103 8.68 -0.99 -15.80
C ARG A 103 9.13 -2.35 -15.28
N GLN A 104 10.40 -2.50 -14.95
CA GLN A 104 10.95 -3.72 -14.34
C GLN A 104 10.24 -4.03 -13.02
N ASN A 105 10.07 -3.04 -12.14
CA ASN A 105 9.37 -3.22 -10.87
C ASN A 105 7.85 -3.44 -11.03
N LEU A 106 7.26 -3.02 -12.16
CA LEU A 106 5.88 -3.33 -12.54
C LEU A 106 5.72 -4.69 -13.26
N GLY A 107 6.79 -5.50 -13.35
CA GLY A 107 6.78 -6.78 -14.07
C GLY A 107 6.73 -6.67 -15.60
N LYS A 108 6.86 -5.46 -16.16
CA LYS A 108 6.88 -5.19 -17.61
C LYS A 108 8.28 -5.41 -18.18
N ILE A 109 8.77 -6.65 -18.09
CA ILE A 109 10.16 -7.04 -18.36
C ILE A 109 10.65 -6.64 -19.76
N ASP A 110 9.93 -7.02 -20.82
CA ASP A 110 10.39 -6.72 -22.19
C ASP A 110 10.42 -5.22 -22.49
N SER A 111 9.44 -4.47 -21.98
CA SER A 111 9.40 -3.02 -22.09
C SER A 111 10.56 -2.35 -21.36
N ALA A 112 11.01 -2.92 -20.23
CA ALA A 112 12.19 -2.44 -19.50
C ALA A 112 13.48 -2.70 -20.30
N ILE A 113 13.63 -3.91 -20.88
CA ILE A 113 14.76 -4.26 -21.74
C ILE A 113 14.88 -3.32 -22.94
N GLN A 114 13.74 -3.01 -23.60
CA GLN A 114 13.71 -2.06 -24.71
C GLN A 114 14.16 -0.65 -24.28
N ASP A 115 13.73 -0.18 -23.12
CA ASP A 115 14.17 1.11 -22.60
C ASP A 115 15.67 1.13 -22.31
N TYR A 116 16.22 0.10 -21.67
CA TYR A 116 17.66 0.05 -21.41
C TYR A 116 18.47 0.02 -22.71
N ARG A 117 18.07 -0.79 -23.70
CA ARG A 117 18.72 -0.80 -25.01
C ARG A 117 18.68 0.57 -25.69
N ARG A 118 17.52 1.22 -25.70
CA ARG A 118 17.38 2.55 -26.29
C ARG A 118 18.20 3.61 -25.56
N GLY A 119 18.29 3.53 -24.24
CA GLY A 119 19.18 4.39 -23.45
C GLY A 119 20.66 4.17 -23.77
N LEU A 120 21.08 2.92 -23.94
CA LEU A 120 22.45 2.54 -24.30
C LEU A 120 22.81 2.91 -25.74
N GLU A 121 21.86 2.96 -26.67
CA GLU A 121 22.10 3.53 -28.01
C GLU A 121 22.52 5.02 -27.94
N LEU A 122 22.02 5.76 -26.95
CA LEU A 122 22.35 7.18 -26.75
C LEU A 122 23.59 7.37 -25.85
N MET A 123 23.83 6.45 -24.91
CA MET A 123 24.95 6.48 -23.97
C MET A 123 25.48 5.04 -23.73
N PRO A 124 26.35 4.51 -24.64
CA PRO A 124 26.75 3.10 -24.63
C PRO A 124 27.53 2.66 -23.39
N ASN A 125 28.20 3.59 -22.72
CA ASN A 125 29.01 3.32 -21.53
C ASN A 125 28.25 3.64 -20.23
N ASP A 126 26.91 3.69 -20.21
CA ASP A 126 26.21 3.91 -18.95
C ASP A 126 26.21 2.65 -18.07
N GLU A 127 27.08 2.63 -17.05
CA GLU A 127 27.18 1.51 -16.11
C GLU A 127 25.83 1.07 -15.53
N GLY A 128 24.99 2.05 -15.15
CA GLY A 128 23.70 1.78 -14.52
C GLY A 128 22.73 1.04 -15.45
N MET A 129 22.65 1.45 -16.72
CA MET A 129 21.83 0.75 -17.72
C MET A 129 22.40 -0.62 -18.07
N LEU A 130 23.72 -0.77 -18.24
CA LEU A 130 24.35 -2.06 -18.53
C LEU A 130 24.10 -3.07 -17.40
N VAL A 131 24.27 -2.65 -16.15
CA VAL A 131 23.99 -3.48 -14.97
C VAL A 131 22.52 -3.86 -14.90
N ASN A 132 21.60 -2.90 -15.09
CA ASN A 132 20.16 -3.18 -15.02
C ASN A 132 19.67 -4.08 -16.16
N LEU A 133 20.14 -3.86 -17.39
CA LEU A 133 19.83 -4.70 -18.54
C LEU A 133 20.30 -6.14 -18.30
N THR A 134 21.57 -6.30 -17.89
CA THR A 134 22.15 -7.61 -17.60
C THR A 134 21.38 -8.31 -16.49
N GLY A 135 21.09 -7.61 -15.39
CA GLY A 135 20.32 -8.16 -14.27
C GLY A 135 18.92 -8.61 -14.69
N VAL A 136 18.20 -7.82 -15.48
CA VAL A 136 16.86 -8.20 -15.98
C VAL A 136 16.92 -9.43 -16.89
N LEU A 137 17.91 -9.51 -17.77
CA LEU A 137 18.09 -10.66 -18.65
C LEU A 137 18.40 -11.93 -17.86
N THR A 138 19.27 -11.83 -16.83
CA THR A 138 19.57 -12.93 -15.91
C THR A 138 18.33 -13.39 -15.14
N ASP A 139 17.59 -12.46 -14.52
CA ASP A 139 16.35 -12.76 -13.79
C ASP A 139 15.30 -13.43 -14.70
N SER A 140 15.26 -13.04 -15.97
CA SER A 140 14.34 -13.58 -16.99
C SER A 140 14.84 -14.86 -17.66
N LYS A 141 15.95 -15.44 -17.17
CA LYS A 141 16.61 -16.64 -17.70
C LYS A 141 17.06 -16.53 -19.16
N ARG A 142 17.26 -15.31 -19.67
CA ARG A 142 17.78 -15.03 -21.02
C ARG A 142 19.31 -15.02 -21.00
N TYR A 143 19.88 -16.15 -20.59
CA TYR A 143 21.30 -16.24 -20.21
C TYR A 143 22.28 -15.90 -21.34
N ALA A 144 21.96 -16.25 -22.59
CA ALA A 144 22.80 -15.89 -23.74
C ALA A 144 22.95 -14.36 -23.89
N GLU A 145 21.82 -13.64 -23.91
CA GLU A 145 21.81 -12.17 -23.99
C GLU A 145 22.41 -11.53 -22.72
N ALA A 146 22.21 -12.15 -21.56
CA ALA A 146 22.82 -11.67 -20.32
C ALA A 146 24.36 -11.76 -20.38
N ARG A 147 24.93 -12.85 -20.94
CA ARG A 147 26.39 -13.00 -21.13
C ARG A 147 26.95 -11.97 -22.11
N GLU A 148 26.21 -11.60 -23.15
CA GLU A 148 26.57 -10.48 -24.03
C GLU A 148 26.61 -9.15 -23.27
N GLY A 149 25.58 -8.88 -22.45
CA GLY A 149 25.53 -7.71 -21.58
C GLY A 149 26.69 -7.65 -20.57
N VAL A 150 27.06 -8.79 -19.97
CA VAL A 150 28.25 -8.90 -19.13
C VAL A 150 29.52 -8.58 -19.91
N ALA A 151 29.68 -9.13 -21.11
CA ALA A 151 30.86 -8.90 -21.93
C ALA A 151 31.02 -7.41 -22.27
N GLU A 152 29.91 -6.73 -22.58
CA GLU A 152 29.90 -5.29 -22.78
C GLU A 152 30.20 -4.51 -21.49
N LEU A 153 29.65 -4.91 -20.35
CA LEU A 153 29.93 -4.32 -19.06
C LEU A 153 31.42 -4.44 -18.70
N LEU A 154 32.04 -5.61 -18.90
CA LEU A 154 33.47 -5.83 -18.66
C LEU A 154 34.36 -5.09 -19.67
N ARG A 155 33.88 -4.86 -20.90
CA ARG A 155 34.60 -4.07 -21.91
C ARG A 155 34.80 -2.62 -21.44
N PHE A 156 33.77 -2.00 -20.89
CA PHE A 156 33.85 -0.62 -20.37
C PHE A 156 34.36 -0.56 -18.93
N TYR A 157 34.08 -1.58 -18.12
CA TYR A 157 34.37 -1.65 -16.69
C TYR A 157 35.04 -2.98 -16.33
N PRO A 158 36.34 -3.15 -16.63
CA PRO A 158 37.05 -4.43 -16.46
C PRO A 158 37.14 -4.95 -15.01
N LYS A 159 36.89 -4.09 -14.02
CA LYS A 159 36.87 -4.43 -12.58
C LYS A 159 35.46 -4.37 -12.00
N SER A 160 34.44 -4.59 -12.83
CA SER A 160 33.05 -4.56 -12.39
C SER A 160 32.73 -5.79 -11.55
N LYS A 161 32.52 -5.60 -10.24
CA LYS A 161 32.01 -6.66 -9.35
C LYS A 161 30.63 -7.13 -9.80
N GLN A 162 29.80 -6.21 -10.27
CA GLN A 162 28.44 -6.48 -10.75
C GLN A 162 28.44 -7.44 -11.94
N ALA A 163 29.44 -7.36 -12.82
CA ALA A 163 29.60 -8.31 -13.92
C ALA A 163 29.82 -9.74 -13.42
N HIS A 164 30.74 -9.95 -12.47
CA HIS A 164 30.99 -11.27 -11.90
C HIS A 164 29.85 -11.78 -11.03
N ILE A 165 29.13 -10.90 -10.33
CA ILE A 165 27.89 -11.26 -9.62
C ILE A 165 26.82 -11.75 -10.62
N ALA A 166 26.66 -11.04 -11.75
CA ALA A 166 25.73 -11.44 -12.79
C ALA A 166 26.12 -12.77 -13.44
N LEU A 167 27.41 -12.99 -13.72
CA LEU A 167 27.92 -14.29 -14.20
C LEU A 167 27.62 -15.40 -13.20
N SER A 168 27.94 -15.21 -11.91
CA SER A 168 27.63 -16.19 -10.87
C SER A 168 26.15 -16.60 -10.87
N ALA A 169 25.24 -15.64 -11.00
CA ALA A 169 23.81 -15.90 -11.09
C ALA A 169 23.40 -16.62 -12.38
N ILE A 170 24.05 -16.33 -13.51
CA ILE A 170 23.86 -17.05 -14.78
C ILE A 170 24.31 -18.52 -14.63
N GLU A 171 25.52 -18.76 -14.14
CA GLU A 171 26.06 -20.12 -13.94
C GLU A 171 25.18 -20.94 -12.99
N LEU A 172 24.70 -20.32 -11.90
CA LEU A 172 23.77 -20.96 -10.97
C LEU A 172 22.44 -21.33 -11.65
N GLY A 173 21.93 -20.46 -12.52
CA GLY A 173 20.74 -20.72 -13.33
C GLY A 173 20.91 -21.92 -14.27
N GLU A 174 22.12 -22.14 -14.75
CA GLU A 174 22.53 -23.29 -15.57
C GLU A 174 22.96 -24.51 -14.72
N GLN A 175 22.76 -24.44 -13.40
CA GLN A 175 23.10 -25.48 -12.41
C GLN A 175 24.60 -25.76 -12.24
N ASP A 176 25.48 -24.88 -12.73
CA ASP A 176 26.93 -24.97 -12.49
C ASP A 176 27.32 -24.22 -11.21
N THR A 177 27.22 -24.92 -10.07
CA THR A 177 27.58 -24.36 -8.76
C THR A 177 29.08 -24.10 -8.63
N VAL A 178 29.93 -24.80 -9.38
CA VAL A 178 31.39 -24.65 -9.30
C VAL A 178 31.82 -23.38 -10.02
N ALA A 179 31.29 -23.14 -11.23
CA ALA A 179 31.51 -21.91 -11.96
C ALA A 179 30.94 -20.70 -11.20
N ALA A 180 29.74 -20.82 -10.61
CA ALA A 180 29.18 -19.75 -9.77
C ALA A 180 30.10 -19.37 -8.60
N ILE A 181 30.62 -20.36 -7.86
CA ILE A 181 31.58 -20.13 -6.77
C ILE A 181 32.88 -19.50 -7.28
N ARG A 182 33.37 -19.89 -8.46
CA ARG A 182 34.56 -19.28 -9.07
C ARG A 182 34.35 -17.78 -9.31
N GLU A 183 33.21 -17.39 -9.87
CA GLU A 183 32.92 -15.98 -10.13
C GLU A 183 32.76 -15.17 -8.84
N LEU A 184 32.16 -15.75 -7.78
CA LEU A 184 32.12 -15.12 -6.46
C LEU A 184 33.51 -14.93 -5.83
N ASN A 185 34.44 -15.85 -6.09
CA ASN A 185 35.84 -15.66 -5.66
C ASN A 185 36.51 -14.50 -6.41
N GLU A 186 36.20 -14.24 -7.68
CA GLU A 186 36.69 -13.05 -8.38
C GLU A 186 36.14 -11.76 -7.75
N VAL A 187 34.86 -11.75 -7.33
CA VAL A 187 34.29 -10.63 -6.57
C VAL A 187 35.08 -10.39 -5.28
N LEU A 188 35.39 -11.45 -4.53
CA LEU A 188 36.15 -11.36 -3.26
C LEU A 188 37.63 -11.00 -3.46
N ARG A 189 38.22 -11.29 -4.62
CA ARG A 189 39.56 -10.79 -4.97
C ARG A 189 39.58 -9.28 -5.17
N MET A 190 38.49 -8.72 -5.71
CA MET A 190 38.35 -7.28 -5.91
C MET A 190 37.95 -6.56 -4.63
N ASP A 191 37.07 -7.18 -3.83
CA ASP A 191 36.56 -6.65 -2.57
C ASP A 191 36.38 -7.78 -1.56
N SER A 192 37.40 -7.98 -0.73
CA SER A 192 37.43 -9.03 0.29
C SER A 192 36.45 -8.78 1.44
N LEU A 193 35.87 -7.58 1.53
CA LEU A 193 34.89 -7.22 2.56
C LEU A 193 33.45 -7.28 2.04
N PHE A 194 33.24 -7.79 0.82
CA PHE A 194 31.92 -7.88 0.22
C PHE A 194 31.09 -9.02 0.83
N ALA A 195 30.43 -8.73 1.96
CA ALA A 195 29.61 -9.67 2.71
C ALA A 195 28.60 -10.47 1.86
N PRO A 196 27.90 -9.89 0.86
CA PRO A 196 26.92 -10.64 0.07
C PRO A 196 27.52 -11.81 -0.73
N ALA A 197 28.79 -11.75 -1.15
CA ALA A 197 29.43 -12.88 -1.82
C ALA A 197 29.60 -14.06 -0.86
N TYR A 198 29.98 -13.82 0.40
CA TYR A 198 30.04 -14.88 1.41
C TYR A 198 28.67 -15.48 1.70
N SER A 199 27.61 -14.65 1.81
CA SER A 199 26.23 -15.15 1.98
C SER A 199 25.80 -16.04 0.82
N GLN A 200 26.08 -15.65 -0.43
CA GLN A 200 25.76 -16.45 -1.62
C GLN A 200 26.56 -17.74 -1.66
N MET A 201 27.88 -17.69 -1.41
CA MET A 201 28.71 -18.90 -1.33
C MET A 201 28.18 -19.87 -0.27
N ALA A 202 27.76 -19.38 0.89
CA ALA A 202 27.21 -20.23 1.93
C ALA A 202 25.96 -20.98 1.47
N MET A 203 25.04 -20.31 0.77
CA MET A 203 23.85 -20.96 0.21
C MET A 203 24.21 -22.01 -0.84
N LEU A 204 25.20 -21.73 -1.70
CA LEU A 204 25.69 -22.69 -2.70
C LEU A 204 26.33 -23.93 -2.06
N HIS A 205 27.11 -23.72 -0.99
CA HIS A 205 27.68 -24.80 -0.19
C HIS A 205 26.60 -25.61 0.52
N LEU A 206 25.57 -24.95 1.08
CA LEU A 206 24.44 -25.62 1.73
C LEU A 206 23.67 -26.50 0.74
N LYS A 207 23.36 -25.99 -0.46
CA LYS A 207 22.73 -26.77 -1.56
C LYS A 207 23.59 -27.97 -1.96
N SER A 208 24.92 -27.82 -1.91
CA SER A 208 25.89 -28.88 -2.18
C SER A 208 26.17 -29.80 -1.00
N LYS A 209 25.43 -29.67 0.12
CA LYS A 209 25.60 -30.42 1.39
C LYS A 209 27.00 -30.28 2.02
N ARG A 210 27.67 -29.17 1.75
CA ARG A 210 28.99 -28.80 2.28
C ARG A 210 28.83 -27.89 3.50
N ASN A 211 28.37 -28.48 4.61
CA ASN A 211 27.95 -27.74 5.79
C ASN A 211 29.08 -26.97 6.49
N ALA A 212 30.32 -27.47 6.43
CA ALA A 212 31.47 -26.80 7.05
C ALA A 212 31.84 -25.50 6.30
N GLU A 213 31.92 -25.58 4.97
CA GLU A 213 32.18 -24.42 4.11
C GLU A 213 31.03 -23.42 4.17
N ALA A 214 29.78 -23.89 4.22
CA ALA A 214 28.61 -23.04 4.39
C ALA A 214 28.62 -22.30 5.74
N MET A 215 28.98 -22.99 6.83
CA MET A 215 29.11 -22.38 8.16
C MET A 215 30.19 -21.29 8.17
N ALA A 216 31.39 -21.60 7.65
CA ALA A 216 32.50 -20.65 7.61
C ALA A 216 32.16 -19.39 6.80
N ALA A 217 31.48 -19.56 5.66
CA ALA A 217 31.02 -18.45 4.83
C ALA A 217 29.95 -17.61 5.55
N LEU A 218 28.98 -18.22 6.26
CA LEU A 218 27.99 -17.48 7.05
C LEU A 218 28.62 -16.73 8.23
N ASP A 219 29.56 -17.33 8.93
CA ASP A 219 30.26 -16.66 10.03
C ASP A 219 31.01 -15.42 9.52
N LYS A 220 31.68 -15.53 8.35
CA LYS A 220 32.33 -14.37 7.72
C LYS A 220 31.31 -13.32 7.26
N ALA A 221 30.19 -13.73 6.67
CA ALA A 221 29.14 -12.81 6.25
C ALA A 221 28.53 -12.04 7.44
N ILE A 222 28.30 -12.72 8.57
CA ILE A 222 27.78 -12.13 9.81
C ILE A 222 28.82 -11.21 10.46
N GLU A 223 30.10 -11.56 10.43
CA GLU A 223 31.18 -10.70 10.93
C GLU A 223 31.22 -9.37 10.17
N LEU A 224 31.08 -9.41 8.83
CA LEU A 224 31.13 -8.24 7.97
C LEU A 224 29.84 -7.41 7.99
N GLU A 225 28.67 -8.06 8.03
CA GLU A 225 27.36 -7.42 8.04
C GLU A 225 26.42 -8.03 9.10
N PRO A 226 26.57 -7.67 10.40
CA PRO A 226 25.74 -8.22 11.47
C PRO A 226 24.26 -7.83 11.39
N SER A 227 23.92 -6.81 10.60
CA SER A 227 22.55 -6.36 10.38
C SER A 227 21.75 -7.25 9.42
N GLU A 228 22.41 -8.09 8.63
CA GLU A 228 21.75 -8.97 7.66
C GLU A 228 21.23 -10.24 8.38
N LEU A 229 19.98 -10.15 8.84
CA LEU A 229 19.38 -11.16 9.70
C LEU A 229 19.15 -12.51 9.00
N SER A 230 19.04 -12.53 7.67
CA SER A 230 18.87 -13.78 6.89
C SER A 230 20.04 -14.75 7.09
N ASN A 231 21.25 -14.23 7.29
CA ASN A 231 22.44 -15.04 7.55
C ASN A 231 22.32 -15.81 8.88
N TYR A 232 21.72 -15.22 9.92
CA TYR A 232 21.47 -15.89 11.20
C TYR A 232 20.45 -17.02 11.05
N ILE A 233 19.38 -16.80 10.27
CA ILE A 233 18.38 -17.85 9.98
C ILE A 233 19.06 -19.04 9.32
N ASN A 234 19.85 -18.79 8.27
CA ASN A 234 20.55 -19.83 7.54
C ASN A 234 21.60 -20.55 8.39
N ARG A 235 22.32 -19.82 9.25
CA ARG A 235 23.26 -20.43 10.21
C ARG A 235 22.54 -21.30 11.23
N GLY A 236 21.39 -20.86 11.73
CA GLY A 236 20.53 -21.63 12.64
C GLY A 236 20.09 -22.96 12.03
N VAL A 237 19.80 -23.00 10.73
CA VAL A 237 19.49 -24.25 10.00
C VAL A 237 20.69 -25.20 10.01
N ILE A 238 21.90 -24.72 9.71
CA ILE A 238 23.10 -25.57 9.71
C ILE A 238 23.42 -26.06 11.13
N ARG A 239 23.29 -25.20 12.15
CA ARG A 239 23.47 -25.57 13.56
C ARG A 239 22.49 -26.65 13.98
N TYR A 240 21.21 -26.54 13.58
CA TYR A 240 20.21 -27.60 13.80
C TYR A 240 20.62 -28.92 13.15
N GLN A 241 21.08 -28.88 11.89
CA GLN A 241 21.57 -30.08 11.18
C GLN A 241 22.74 -30.73 11.92
N SER A 242 23.69 -29.91 12.40
CA SER A 242 24.85 -30.32 13.22
C SER A 242 24.51 -30.65 14.67
N ASN A 243 23.22 -30.66 15.05
CA ASN A 243 22.72 -30.95 16.39
C ASN A 243 23.09 -29.93 17.49
N ASP A 244 23.56 -28.74 17.09
CA ASP A 244 23.70 -27.58 17.97
C ASP A 244 22.35 -26.86 18.11
N LEU A 245 21.43 -27.48 18.85
CA LEU A 245 20.08 -26.96 19.06
C LEU A 245 20.09 -25.63 19.83
N ARG A 246 21.06 -25.45 20.74
CA ARG A 246 21.21 -24.23 21.52
C ARG A 246 21.64 -23.06 20.63
N GLY A 247 22.69 -23.24 19.84
CA GLY A 247 23.15 -22.21 18.91
C GLY A 247 22.12 -21.89 17.82
N ALA A 248 21.32 -22.87 17.38
CA ALA A 248 20.19 -22.63 16.48
C ALA A 248 19.09 -21.77 17.15
N MET A 249 18.73 -22.09 18.40
CA MET A 249 17.75 -21.31 19.18
C MET A 249 18.22 -19.87 19.42
N ASP A 250 19.52 -19.70 19.71
CA ASP A 250 20.13 -18.38 19.93
C ASP A 250 20.09 -17.51 18.67
N ASP A 251 20.40 -18.09 17.50
CA ASP A 251 20.34 -17.39 16.21
C ASP A 251 18.90 -16.97 15.87
N TYR A 252 17.91 -17.87 15.96
CA TYR A 252 16.52 -17.49 15.70
C TYR A 252 16.00 -16.46 16.70
N SER A 253 16.36 -16.60 17.97
CA SER A 253 15.97 -15.64 19.01
C SER A 253 16.63 -14.27 18.81
N HIS A 254 17.85 -14.22 18.29
CA HIS A 254 18.49 -12.97 17.89
C HIS A 254 17.69 -12.25 16.81
N VAL A 255 17.28 -12.96 15.75
CA VAL A 255 16.45 -12.38 14.68
C VAL A 255 15.12 -11.85 15.22
N VAL A 256 14.41 -12.62 16.04
CA VAL A 256 13.11 -12.20 16.60
C VAL A 256 13.25 -11.00 17.54
N ARG A 257 14.36 -10.86 18.29
CA ARG A 257 14.61 -9.65 19.10
C ARG A 257 14.76 -8.39 18.26
N GLN A 258 15.41 -8.50 17.09
CA GLN A 258 15.64 -7.37 16.18
C GLN A 258 14.42 -7.06 15.30
N LYS A 259 13.75 -8.10 14.80
CA LYS A 259 12.52 -8.02 14.01
C LYS A 259 11.45 -8.93 14.62
N PRO A 260 10.63 -8.42 15.55
CA PRO A 260 9.60 -9.22 16.21
C PRO A 260 8.54 -9.82 15.28
N ASN A 261 8.38 -9.32 14.05
CA ASN A 261 7.44 -9.85 13.07
C ASN A 261 8.13 -10.65 11.95
N ASP A 262 9.39 -11.08 12.13
CA ASP A 262 10.05 -11.95 11.15
C ASP A 262 9.43 -13.36 11.15
N LYS A 263 8.63 -13.63 10.12
CA LYS A 263 7.86 -14.87 9.98
C LYS A 263 8.74 -16.11 9.88
N LEU A 264 9.88 -16.03 9.19
CA LEU A 264 10.76 -17.17 8.96
C LEU A 264 11.47 -17.58 10.24
N ALA A 265 12.05 -16.61 10.94
CA ALA A 265 12.70 -16.87 12.22
C ALA A 265 11.70 -17.40 13.25
N ARG A 266 10.47 -16.86 13.30
CA ARG A 266 9.42 -17.38 14.20
C ARG A 266 8.98 -18.78 13.83
N PHE A 267 8.73 -19.06 12.55
CA PHE A 267 8.36 -20.40 12.11
C PHE A 267 9.43 -21.44 12.48
N ASN A 268 10.70 -21.16 12.16
CA ASN A 268 11.82 -22.06 12.49
C ASN A 268 12.01 -22.21 14.01
N ARG A 269 11.87 -21.13 14.77
CA ARG A 269 11.95 -21.17 16.22
C ARG A 269 10.79 -21.96 16.84
N ALA A 270 9.58 -21.83 16.31
CA ALA A 270 8.41 -22.58 16.75
C ALA A 270 8.59 -24.09 16.57
N LEU A 271 9.09 -24.51 15.39
CA LEU A 271 9.45 -25.90 15.14
C LEU A 271 10.51 -26.40 16.13
N LEU A 272 11.55 -25.61 16.38
CA LEU A 272 12.61 -25.97 17.31
C LEU A 272 12.10 -26.04 18.77
N ARG A 273 11.26 -25.09 19.19
CA ARG A 273 10.60 -25.09 20.51
C ARG A 273 9.69 -26.30 20.68
N SER A 274 8.89 -26.62 19.66
CA SER A 274 8.06 -27.82 19.62
C SER A 274 8.90 -29.09 19.79
N TYR A 275 10.02 -29.20 19.08
CA TYR A 275 10.95 -30.32 19.20
C TYR A 275 11.55 -30.44 20.62
N LEU A 276 11.80 -29.31 21.28
CA LEU A 276 12.32 -29.25 22.67
C LEU A 276 11.22 -29.40 23.74
N GLY A 277 9.95 -29.53 23.35
CA GLY A 277 8.81 -29.64 24.27
C GLY A 277 8.32 -28.31 24.86
N ASP A 278 8.80 -27.17 24.36
CA ASP A 278 8.35 -25.82 24.74
C ASP A 278 7.08 -25.43 23.98
N VAL A 279 5.98 -26.14 24.28
CA VAL A 279 4.75 -26.13 23.49
C VAL A 279 4.05 -24.77 23.48
N ASN A 280 3.91 -24.12 24.64
CA ASN A 280 3.18 -22.85 24.73
C ASN A 280 3.87 -21.72 23.95
N ASN A 281 5.20 -21.62 24.07
CA ASN A 281 5.96 -20.60 23.35
C ASN A 281 6.05 -20.92 21.83
N ALA A 282 5.98 -22.20 21.44
CA ALA A 282 5.87 -22.59 20.04
C ALA A 282 4.52 -22.17 19.43
N ILE A 283 3.41 -22.34 20.16
CA ILE A 283 2.09 -21.86 19.74
C ILE A 283 2.10 -20.34 19.56
N GLU A 284 2.68 -19.58 20.49
CA GLU A 284 2.79 -18.12 20.39
C GLU A 284 3.55 -17.68 19.12
N ASP A 285 4.65 -18.36 18.79
CA ASP A 285 5.38 -18.06 17.55
C ASP A 285 4.54 -18.36 16.30
N PHE A 286 3.81 -19.49 16.27
CA PHE A 286 2.92 -19.80 15.16
C PHE A 286 1.72 -18.84 15.08
N ASP A 287 1.19 -18.36 16.21
CA ASP A 287 0.12 -17.35 16.23
C ASP A 287 0.56 -16.07 15.52
N VAL A 288 1.79 -15.62 15.74
CA VAL A 288 2.34 -14.47 15.02
C VAL A 288 2.50 -14.76 13.54
N VAL A 289 3.03 -15.93 13.16
CA VAL A 289 3.16 -16.31 11.74
C VAL A 289 1.79 -16.31 11.05
N ILE A 290 0.77 -16.91 11.65
CA ILE A 290 -0.59 -17.01 11.09
C ILE A 290 -1.30 -15.65 11.05
N ARG A 291 -1.04 -14.77 12.02
CA ARG A 291 -1.54 -13.39 11.98
C ARG A 291 -0.97 -12.60 10.80
N LEU A 292 0.30 -12.84 10.45
CA LEU A 292 0.97 -12.19 9.32
C LEU A 292 0.59 -12.86 7.99
N GLU A 293 0.44 -14.18 7.99
CA GLU A 293 0.12 -15.01 6.84
C GLU A 293 -1.03 -15.98 7.17
N PRO A 294 -2.29 -15.54 7.01
CA PRO A 294 -3.46 -16.36 7.37
C PRO A 294 -3.56 -17.69 6.62
N GLU A 295 -2.95 -17.77 5.43
CA GLU A 295 -2.91 -18.95 4.56
C GLU A 295 -1.60 -19.74 4.67
N ASN A 296 -0.78 -19.51 5.70
CA ASN A 296 0.40 -20.34 5.95
C ASN A 296 -0.03 -21.71 6.52
N TYR A 297 -0.36 -22.64 5.63
CA TYR A 297 -0.93 -23.94 6.01
C TYR A 297 0.04 -24.83 6.79
N HIS A 298 1.35 -24.69 6.61
CA HIS A 298 2.33 -25.39 7.47
C HIS A 298 2.26 -24.86 8.91
N ALA A 299 2.14 -23.55 9.11
CA ALA A 299 2.02 -22.96 10.44
C ALA A 299 0.69 -23.35 11.09
N LEU A 300 -0.42 -23.28 10.34
CA LEU A 300 -1.74 -23.73 10.81
C LEU A 300 -1.71 -25.20 11.24
N TYR A 301 -1.14 -26.08 10.42
CA TYR A 301 -1.07 -27.49 10.74
C TYR A 301 -0.21 -27.79 11.97
N ASN A 302 0.99 -27.19 12.06
CA ASN A 302 1.85 -27.36 13.24
C ASN A 302 1.19 -26.82 14.50
N ARG A 303 0.55 -25.65 14.45
CA ARG A 303 -0.18 -25.10 15.59
C ARG A 303 -1.34 -26.00 16.00
N ALA A 304 -2.08 -26.57 15.04
CA ALA A 304 -3.18 -27.48 15.31
C ALA A 304 -2.73 -28.73 16.09
N ILE A 305 -1.58 -29.31 15.73
CA ILE A 305 -0.99 -30.44 16.47
C ILE A 305 -0.67 -30.04 17.92
N LEU A 306 -0.02 -28.88 18.11
CA LEU A 306 0.34 -28.40 19.44
C LEU A 306 -0.88 -28.07 20.30
N LEU A 307 -1.93 -27.49 19.70
CA LEU A 307 -3.20 -27.23 20.37
C LEU A 307 -3.89 -28.53 20.80
N ALA A 308 -3.89 -29.55 19.96
CA ALA A 308 -4.41 -30.87 20.31
C ALA A 308 -3.63 -31.50 21.48
N GLN A 309 -2.30 -31.32 21.51
CA GLN A 309 -1.43 -31.81 22.59
C GLN A 309 -1.78 -31.18 23.95
N ILE A 310 -2.20 -29.91 24.00
CA ILE A 310 -2.64 -29.24 25.23
C ILE A 310 -4.16 -29.31 25.46
N ASN A 311 -4.86 -30.22 24.76
CA ASN A 311 -6.32 -30.43 24.83
C ASN A 311 -7.20 -29.25 24.38
N GLU A 312 -6.64 -28.27 23.66
CA GLU A 312 -7.38 -27.18 23.01
C GLU A 312 -8.02 -27.65 21.68
N ASN A 313 -8.74 -28.77 21.75
CA ASN A 313 -9.21 -29.54 20.58
C ASN A 313 -10.14 -28.77 19.65
N ARG A 314 -10.93 -27.82 20.17
CA ARG A 314 -11.80 -26.96 19.34
C ARG A 314 -10.99 -26.06 18.41
N LYS A 315 -9.93 -25.43 18.94
CA LYS A 315 -9.04 -24.56 18.15
C LYS A 315 -8.23 -25.39 17.16
N ALA A 316 -7.74 -26.56 17.58
CA ALA A 316 -7.05 -27.49 16.71
C ALA A 316 -7.90 -27.91 15.50
N ILE A 317 -9.17 -28.28 15.71
CA ILE A 317 -10.09 -28.66 14.63
C ILE A 317 -10.30 -27.49 13.65
N ALA A 318 -10.46 -26.26 14.13
CA ALA A 318 -10.62 -25.09 13.27
C ALA A 318 -9.41 -24.86 12.34
N ASP A 319 -8.20 -25.06 12.85
CA ASP A 319 -6.98 -24.97 12.05
C ASP A 319 -6.88 -26.15 11.06
N PHE A 320 -7.17 -27.38 11.50
CA PHE A 320 -7.20 -28.55 10.61
C PHE A 320 -8.23 -28.39 9.49
N ASP A 321 -9.39 -27.80 9.77
CA ASP A 321 -10.44 -27.55 8.77
C ASP A 321 -9.94 -26.63 7.65
N LYS A 322 -9.18 -25.58 7.99
CA LYS A 322 -8.55 -24.70 6.99
C LYS A 322 -7.53 -25.46 6.13
N VAL A 323 -6.63 -26.21 6.77
CA VAL A 323 -5.60 -26.99 6.07
C VAL A 323 -6.23 -28.01 5.13
N LEU A 324 -7.21 -28.78 5.59
CA LEU A 324 -7.87 -29.84 4.80
C LEU A 324 -8.85 -29.27 3.76
N GLY A 325 -9.31 -28.03 3.93
CA GLY A 325 -10.04 -27.31 2.89
C GLY A 325 -9.16 -27.03 1.67
N HIS A 326 -7.89 -26.70 1.89
CA HIS A 326 -6.91 -26.44 0.82
C HIS A 326 -6.24 -27.72 0.31
N TYR A 327 -5.89 -28.64 1.21
CA TYR A 327 -5.24 -29.93 0.90
C TYR A 327 -6.18 -31.11 1.19
N PRO A 328 -7.15 -31.40 0.31
CA PRO A 328 -8.18 -32.43 0.55
C PRO A 328 -7.64 -33.87 0.47
N ASP A 329 -6.39 -34.04 0.03
CA ASP A 329 -5.70 -35.34 -0.04
C ASP A 329 -4.65 -35.51 1.09
N PHE A 330 -4.56 -34.55 2.03
CA PHE A 330 -3.59 -34.60 3.12
C PHE A 330 -4.01 -35.59 4.22
N VAL A 331 -3.65 -36.86 4.02
CA VAL A 331 -3.98 -38.01 4.88
C VAL A 331 -3.64 -37.76 6.35
N VAL A 332 -2.42 -37.28 6.63
CA VAL A 332 -1.94 -37.06 8.02
C VAL A 332 -2.82 -36.03 8.73
N GLY A 333 -3.30 -35.02 7.99
CA GLY A 333 -4.24 -34.02 8.50
C GLY A 333 -5.57 -34.62 8.94
N TYR A 334 -6.16 -35.54 8.16
CA TYR A 334 -7.40 -36.21 8.54
C TYR A 334 -7.22 -37.09 9.79
N TYR A 335 -6.11 -37.84 9.89
CA TYR A 335 -5.81 -38.63 11.08
C TYR A 335 -5.62 -37.75 12.33
N ALA A 336 -4.95 -36.60 12.20
CA ALA A 336 -4.77 -35.65 13.30
C ALA A 336 -6.10 -35.01 13.73
N ARG A 337 -6.93 -34.57 12.79
CA ARG A 337 -8.26 -34.01 13.07
C ARG A 337 -9.22 -35.05 13.67
N SER A 338 -9.15 -36.31 13.22
CA SER A 338 -9.92 -37.42 13.78
C SER A 338 -9.62 -37.60 15.27
N GLN A 339 -8.34 -37.59 15.66
CA GLN A 339 -7.93 -37.70 17.06
C GLN A 339 -8.45 -36.53 17.90
N ALA A 340 -8.32 -35.30 17.40
CA ALA A 340 -8.84 -34.11 18.08
C ALA A 340 -10.37 -34.15 18.25
N LYS A 341 -11.12 -34.58 17.22
CA LYS A 341 -12.59 -34.78 17.29
C LYS A 341 -12.98 -35.85 18.31
N LYS A 342 -12.25 -36.97 18.34
CA LYS A 342 -12.45 -38.02 19.33
C LYS A 342 -12.23 -37.50 20.75
N ALA A 343 -11.18 -36.72 20.98
CA ALA A 343 -10.90 -36.10 22.27
C ALA A 343 -11.97 -35.05 22.68
N LEU A 344 -12.64 -34.43 21.71
CA LEU A 344 -13.78 -33.52 21.92
C LEU A 344 -15.13 -34.25 22.10
N GLY A 345 -15.17 -35.57 21.94
CA GLY A 345 -16.39 -36.39 22.02
C GLY A 345 -17.20 -36.49 20.71
N ASP A 346 -16.72 -35.91 19.61
CA ASP A 346 -17.33 -36.05 18.27
C ASP A 346 -16.86 -37.35 17.60
N THR A 347 -17.40 -38.47 18.07
CA THR A 347 -17.05 -39.81 17.57
C THR A 347 -17.44 -40.01 16.12
N ARG A 348 -18.59 -39.49 15.69
CA ARG A 348 -19.07 -39.59 14.30
C ARG A 348 -18.21 -38.79 13.34
N GLY A 349 -17.84 -37.56 13.69
CA GLY A 349 -16.94 -36.74 12.89
C GLY A 349 -15.52 -37.32 12.83
N ALA A 350 -15.04 -37.90 13.93
CA ALA A 350 -13.75 -38.60 13.96
C ALA A 350 -13.73 -39.82 13.03
N GLU A 351 -14.79 -40.64 13.06
CA GLU A 351 -14.92 -41.81 12.19
C GLU A 351 -14.98 -41.43 10.71
N ARG A 352 -15.70 -40.36 10.36
CA ARG A 352 -15.72 -39.82 8.99
C ARG A 352 -14.32 -39.43 8.50
N ASP A 353 -13.54 -38.75 9.33
CA ASP A 353 -12.18 -38.34 8.97
C ASP A 353 -11.25 -39.56 8.81
N TYR A 354 -11.39 -40.56 9.69
CA TYR A 354 -10.64 -41.81 9.60
C TYR A 354 -10.91 -42.56 8.30
N TRP A 355 -12.19 -42.75 7.94
CA TRP A 355 -12.55 -43.42 6.69
C TRP A 355 -12.12 -42.62 5.46
N ARG A 356 -12.17 -41.28 5.53
CA ARG A 356 -11.67 -40.43 4.45
C ARG A 356 -10.16 -40.62 4.24
N ALA A 357 -9.37 -40.63 5.31
CA ALA A 357 -7.93 -40.89 5.25
C ALA A 357 -7.64 -42.29 4.65
N PHE A 358 -8.36 -43.31 5.12
CA PHE A 358 -8.23 -44.69 4.63
C PHE A 358 -8.55 -44.81 3.13
N ASP A 359 -9.62 -44.15 2.66
CA ASP A 359 -10.01 -44.16 1.26
C ASP A 359 -8.95 -43.51 0.36
N ILE A 360 -8.34 -42.41 0.80
CA ILE A 360 -7.24 -41.74 0.09
C ILE A 360 -6.04 -42.68 -0.01
N GLU A 361 -5.62 -43.31 1.09
CA GLU A 361 -4.51 -44.25 1.11
C GLU A 361 -4.78 -45.47 0.22
N LYS A 362 -5.98 -46.04 0.28
CA LYS A 362 -6.39 -47.19 -0.55
C LYS A 362 -6.40 -46.82 -2.04
N ALA A 363 -6.89 -45.64 -2.39
CA ALA A 363 -6.85 -45.14 -3.76
C ALA A 363 -5.41 -44.95 -4.27
N ALA A 364 -4.50 -44.45 -3.41
CA ALA A 364 -3.08 -44.32 -3.73
C ALA A 364 -2.39 -45.69 -3.92
N GLN A 365 -2.71 -46.68 -3.09
CA GLN A 365 -2.19 -48.06 -3.21
C GLN A 365 -2.66 -48.77 -4.49
N ASN A 366 -3.91 -48.52 -4.91
CA ASN A 366 -4.42 -49.06 -6.17
C ASN A 366 -3.74 -48.44 -7.40
N LYS A 367 -3.30 -47.16 -7.33
CA LYS A 367 -2.49 -46.51 -8.37
C LYS A 367 -1.05 -47.04 -8.43
N THR A 368 -0.46 -47.40 -7.29
CA THR A 368 0.94 -47.89 -7.21
C THR A 368 1.13 -49.37 -7.49
N LYS A 369 0.06 -50.16 -7.72
CA LYS A 369 0.18 -51.54 -8.22
C LYS A 369 0.76 -51.66 -9.64
N ASN A 370 1.02 -50.54 -10.34
CA ASN A 370 1.71 -50.50 -11.63
C ASN A 370 3.13 -49.89 -11.61
N THR A 371 3.71 -49.57 -10.45
CA THR A 371 5.11 -49.10 -10.37
C THR A 371 5.74 -49.50 -9.03
N LYS A 372 6.90 -50.18 -9.11
CA LYS A 372 7.65 -50.67 -7.94
C LYS A 372 8.07 -49.53 -7.00
N LYS A 373 7.90 -49.79 -5.70
CA LYS A 373 8.25 -49.00 -4.52
C LYS A 373 9.62 -48.29 -4.60
N GLY A 374 9.61 -46.97 -4.41
CA GLY A 374 10.70 -46.23 -3.79
C GLY A 374 10.45 -46.16 -2.28
N GLY A 375 11.44 -46.58 -1.48
CA GLY A 375 11.31 -46.74 -0.04
C GLY A 375 11.19 -45.43 0.72
N SER A 376 10.52 -45.53 1.87
CA SER A 376 10.64 -44.60 3.00
C SER A 376 12.12 -44.46 3.37
N SER A 377 12.70 -43.30 3.11
CA SER A 377 14.02 -42.94 3.62
C SER A 377 13.85 -42.33 5.01
N THR A 378 14.17 -43.10 6.04
CA THR A 378 14.68 -42.53 7.27
C THR A 378 16.05 -41.89 6.99
N SER A 379 16.29 -40.72 7.60
CA SER A 379 17.60 -40.07 7.85
C SER A 379 18.20 -39.09 6.82
N ALA A 380 17.65 -37.88 6.76
CA ALA A 380 18.42 -36.63 6.73
C ALA A 380 17.57 -35.51 7.36
N LYS A 381 18.17 -34.59 8.13
CA LYS A 381 17.50 -33.35 8.60
C LYS A 381 17.32 -32.41 7.40
N GLU A 382 16.35 -32.73 6.55
CA GLU A 382 16.05 -31.97 5.33
C GLU A 382 15.49 -30.58 5.66
N THR A 383 15.60 -29.67 4.71
CA THR A 383 15.14 -28.28 4.81
C THR A 383 14.27 -27.95 3.61
N ARG A 384 13.41 -26.94 3.72
CA ARG A 384 12.58 -26.47 2.61
C ARG A 384 12.85 -25.00 2.28
N GLU A 385 12.51 -24.61 1.08
CA GLU A 385 12.47 -23.20 0.67
C GLU A 385 11.19 -22.53 1.19
N ASP A 386 11.20 -21.21 1.35
CA ASP A 386 10.03 -20.43 1.77
C ASP A 386 8.84 -20.58 0.80
N SER A 387 9.13 -20.68 -0.50
CA SER A 387 8.15 -20.86 -1.58
C SER A 387 7.60 -22.28 -1.73
N ASP A 388 8.09 -23.26 -0.95
CA ASP A 388 7.64 -24.64 -1.07
C ASP A 388 6.32 -24.85 -0.32
N GLU A 389 5.22 -24.97 -1.09
CA GLU A 389 3.87 -25.15 -0.58
C GLU A 389 3.50 -26.62 -0.29
N THR A 390 4.42 -27.57 -0.52
CA THR A 390 4.16 -29.00 -0.31
C THR A 390 3.81 -29.26 1.17
N ILE A 391 2.55 -29.60 1.46
CA ILE A 391 2.06 -29.69 2.85
C ILE A 391 2.76 -30.79 3.65
N GLU A 392 3.23 -31.86 2.99
CA GLU A 392 3.97 -32.95 3.62
C GLU A 392 5.31 -32.50 4.24
N LYS A 393 5.83 -31.33 3.86
CA LYS A 393 7.06 -30.72 4.40
C LYS A 393 6.81 -29.83 5.61
N PHE A 394 5.65 -29.95 6.26
CA PHE A 394 5.25 -29.12 7.42
C PHE A 394 6.26 -29.11 8.57
N ASN A 395 7.06 -30.17 8.73
CA ASN A 395 8.04 -30.33 9.80
C ASN A 395 9.46 -29.86 9.42
N LEU A 396 9.68 -29.35 8.21
CA LEU A 396 11.01 -28.94 7.75
C LEU A 396 11.29 -27.46 8.09
N LEU A 397 12.52 -27.19 8.52
CA LEU A 397 13.00 -25.82 8.70
C LEU A 397 13.12 -25.11 7.35
N VAL A 398 12.86 -23.81 7.36
CA VAL A 398 12.88 -22.95 6.18
C VAL A 398 14.22 -22.26 6.04
N VAL A 399 14.85 -22.38 4.87
CA VAL A 399 16.06 -21.64 4.52
C VAL A 399 15.65 -20.29 3.91
N SER A 400 16.33 -19.22 4.31
CA SER A 400 16.15 -17.91 3.69
C SER A 400 17.04 -17.80 2.45
N GLU A 401 16.45 -17.86 1.26
CA GLU A 401 17.17 -17.56 0.01
C GLU A 401 17.28 -16.06 -0.26
N LYS A 402 16.52 -15.24 0.48
CA LYS A 402 16.49 -13.78 0.33
C LYS A 402 17.67 -13.15 1.08
N SER A 403 18.90 -13.43 0.64
CA SER A 403 20.11 -12.71 1.12
C SER A 403 20.25 -11.33 0.49
N SER A 404 19.36 -10.98 -0.43
CA SER A 404 19.10 -9.60 -0.81
C SER A 404 17.59 -9.47 -0.98
N GLU A 405 16.93 -8.72 -0.10
CA GLU A 405 15.92 -7.78 -0.62
C GLU A 405 16.48 -7.23 -1.93
N LYS A 406 15.70 -7.20 -3.01
CA LYS A 406 16.05 -6.45 -4.23
C LYS A 406 16.24 -4.98 -3.83
N ARG A 407 17.36 -4.67 -3.20
CA ARG A 407 17.84 -3.35 -2.91
C ARG A 407 18.43 -2.92 -4.24
N THR A 408 17.55 -2.52 -5.15
CA THR A 408 17.90 -1.42 -6.03
C THR A 408 18.60 -0.38 -5.14
N ARG A 409 19.73 0.16 -5.61
CA ARG A 409 20.77 0.97 -4.92
C ARG A 409 20.27 2.16 -4.05
N TYR A 410 18.97 2.29 -3.85
CA TYR A 410 18.22 3.33 -3.16
C TYR A 410 17.44 2.80 -1.94
N SER A 411 18.02 1.89 -1.15
CA SER A 411 17.47 1.54 0.16
C SER A 411 18.35 2.11 1.28
N SER A 412 18.29 3.43 1.45
CA SER A 412 18.90 4.12 2.59
C SER A 412 17.80 4.64 3.52
N ARG A 413 18.07 4.61 4.83
CA ARG A 413 17.17 5.00 5.92
C ARG A 413 17.28 6.52 6.09
N ILE A 414 16.37 7.29 5.47
CA ILE A 414 16.47 8.76 5.38
C ILE A 414 15.14 9.42 5.73
N ARG A 415 15.25 10.58 6.39
CA ARG A 415 14.19 11.57 6.63
C ARG A 415 13.51 11.88 5.29
N GLY A 416 12.24 11.50 5.13
CA GLY A 416 11.48 11.67 3.88
C GLY A 416 11.00 10.37 3.23
N ARG A 417 11.47 9.18 3.67
CA ARG A 417 10.70 7.95 3.41
C ARG A 417 9.44 8.01 4.26
N ILE A 418 8.30 7.77 3.64
CA ILE A 418 7.11 7.45 4.41
C ILE A 418 7.39 6.08 5.03
N GLN A 419 7.46 6.07 6.36
CA GLN A 419 7.75 4.86 7.11
C GLN A 419 6.67 3.83 6.77
N ASP A 420 7.07 2.58 6.61
CA ASP A 420 6.13 1.46 6.53
C ASP A 420 5.53 1.22 7.92
N ASN A 421 4.83 2.23 8.42
CA ASN A 421 4.04 2.19 9.62
C ASN A 421 2.73 1.54 9.23
N ASP A 422 2.22 0.62 10.05
CA ASP A 422 0.85 0.10 9.98
C ASP A 422 -0.17 1.20 10.31
N VAL A 423 -0.24 2.23 9.46
CA VAL A 423 -1.32 3.22 9.45
C VAL A 423 -2.57 2.52 8.95
N GLU A 424 -3.63 2.62 9.75
CA GLU A 424 -4.98 2.21 9.41
C GLU A 424 -5.44 2.99 8.16
N VAL A 425 -5.84 2.27 7.10
CA VAL A 425 -6.26 2.90 5.85
C VAL A 425 -7.71 3.33 5.98
N GLN A 426 -7.92 4.57 6.45
CA GLN A 426 -9.25 5.17 6.49
C GLN A 426 -9.48 6.07 5.27
N PRO A 427 -10.66 5.98 4.61
CA PRO A 427 -11.08 6.97 3.62
C PRO A 427 -11.01 8.39 4.18
N SER A 428 -10.67 9.36 3.33
CA SER A 428 -10.80 10.78 3.70
C SER A 428 -12.28 11.08 3.97
N PRO A 429 -12.60 11.85 5.04
CA PRO A 429 -13.98 12.13 5.43
C PRO A 429 -14.63 13.17 4.51
N LEU A 430 -15.90 13.49 4.81
CA LEU A 430 -16.67 14.50 4.09
C LEU A 430 -16.05 15.89 4.21
N PHE A 431 -16.18 16.71 3.17
CA PHE A 431 -15.91 18.14 3.27
C PHE A 431 -17.05 18.86 3.97
N VAL A 432 -16.70 19.77 4.87
CA VAL A 432 -17.60 20.65 5.62
C VAL A 432 -17.19 22.11 5.42
N LEU A 433 -18.10 23.04 5.69
CA LEU A 433 -17.83 24.48 5.64
C LEU A 433 -17.43 24.98 7.02
N SER A 434 -16.30 25.67 7.14
CA SER A 434 -15.77 26.17 8.43
C SER A 434 -14.94 27.45 8.27
N TYR A 435 -14.74 28.17 9.37
CA TYR A 435 -13.77 29.27 9.49
C TYR A 435 -12.40 28.84 9.99
N TYR A 436 -12.32 27.64 10.58
CA TYR A 436 -11.13 27.15 11.27
C TYR A 436 -10.52 26.01 10.47
N GLU A 437 -9.20 26.05 10.32
CA GLU A 437 -8.44 25.00 9.67
C GLU A 437 -7.36 24.48 10.61
N GLN A 438 -7.05 23.20 10.52
CA GLN A 438 -5.95 22.64 11.28
C GLN A 438 -4.62 23.07 10.65
N SER A 439 -3.84 23.87 11.36
CA SER A 439 -2.47 24.21 10.99
C SER A 439 -1.54 23.05 11.36
N SER A 440 -1.62 21.93 10.64
CA SER A 440 -0.64 20.84 10.82
C SER A 440 0.65 21.17 10.07
N SER A 441 1.80 20.94 10.68
CA SER A 441 3.12 21.10 10.06
C SER A 441 3.48 19.98 9.08
N GLU A 442 2.73 18.88 9.07
CA GLU A 442 3.04 17.65 8.33
C GLU A 442 2.24 17.52 7.02
N GLU A 443 1.08 18.19 6.93
CA GLU A 443 0.26 18.22 5.73
C GLU A 443 -0.29 19.63 5.48
N VAL A 444 0.03 20.19 4.31
CA VAL A 444 -0.48 21.50 3.88
C VAL A 444 -2.00 21.40 3.68
N PRO A 445 -2.83 22.23 4.37
CA PRO A 445 -4.28 22.24 4.17
C PRO A 445 -4.63 22.49 2.70
N ARG A 446 -5.41 21.60 2.09
CA ARG A 446 -5.80 21.73 0.68
C ARG A 446 -7.17 22.35 0.56
N ILE A 447 -7.15 23.65 0.34
CA ILE A 447 -8.32 24.40 -0.02
C ILE A 447 -8.40 24.39 -1.55
N TYR A 448 -9.20 23.47 -2.08
CA TYR A 448 -9.50 23.48 -3.51
C TYR A 448 -10.35 24.71 -3.85
N TYR A 449 -10.11 25.29 -5.02
CA TYR A 449 -10.82 26.49 -5.42
C TYR A 449 -12.31 26.19 -5.62
N SER A 450 -13.17 27.02 -5.04
CA SER A 450 -14.61 27.04 -5.31
C SER A 450 -15.05 28.47 -5.60
N GLU A 451 -15.65 28.66 -6.78
CA GLU A 451 -16.20 29.95 -7.17
C GLU A 451 -17.37 30.36 -6.27
N ALA A 452 -18.28 29.44 -5.94
CA ALA A 452 -19.41 29.71 -5.06
C ALA A 452 -18.97 30.21 -3.67
N ILE A 453 -17.98 29.55 -3.06
CA ILE A 453 -17.42 29.95 -1.76
C ILE A 453 -16.69 31.30 -1.88
N THR A 454 -15.96 31.52 -2.98
CA THR A 454 -15.26 32.80 -3.22
C THR A 454 -16.25 33.95 -3.34
N ARG A 455 -17.26 33.82 -4.21
CA ARG A 455 -18.31 34.83 -4.38
C ARG A 455 -19.06 35.14 -3.08
N PHE A 456 -19.30 34.12 -2.25
CA PHE A 456 -19.96 34.33 -0.97
C PHE A 456 -19.06 35.06 0.04
N ASN A 457 -17.78 34.69 0.11
CA ASN A 457 -16.79 35.40 0.92
C ASN A 457 -16.67 36.89 0.53
N ASP A 458 -16.74 37.20 -0.78
CA ASP A 458 -16.65 38.58 -1.28
C ASP A 458 -17.83 39.46 -0.85
N LYS A 459 -18.98 38.86 -0.48
CA LYS A 459 -20.11 39.61 0.11
C LYS A 459 -19.79 40.19 1.48
N LYS A 460 -18.75 39.71 2.17
CA LYS A 460 -18.36 40.13 3.53
C LYS A 460 -19.48 40.01 4.58
N VAL A 461 -20.38 39.05 4.39
CA VAL A 461 -21.44 38.73 5.36
C VAL A 461 -20.86 37.97 6.56
N LEU A 462 -19.86 37.13 6.32
CA LEU A 462 -19.27 36.25 7.31
C LEU A 462 -18.16 36.97 8.10
N PRO A 463 -17.98 36.63 9.39
CA PRO A 463 -16.96 37.28 10.22
C PRO A 463 -15.54 36.86 9.83
N LYS A 464 -15.39 35.68 9.22
CA LYS A 464 -14.14 35.11 8.75
C LYS A 464 -14.35 34.48 7.37
N ARG A 465 -13.25 34.28 6.64
CA ARG A 465 -13.30 33.64 5.32
C ARG A 465 -13.74 32.18 5.48
N LEU A 466 -14.83 31.82 4.82
CA LEU A 466 -15.34 30.46 4.74
C LEU A 466 -14.41 29.60 3.89
N LYS A 467 -14.13 28.40 4.39
CA LYS A 467 -13.28 27.40 3.74
C LYS A 467 -13.97 26.04 3.75
N PRO A 468 -13.86 25.26 2.67
CA PRO A 468 -14.15 23.84 2.69
C PRO A 468 -12.98 23.10 3.36
N ILE A 469 -13.27 22.31 4.39
CA ILE A 469 -12.29 21.48 5.10
C ILE A 469 -12.81 20.05 5.21
N ASN A 470 -11.93 19.06 5.24
CA ASN A 470 -12.28 17.68 5.57
C ASN A 470 -11.55 17.19 6.84
N ARG A 471 -11.07 18.14 7.66
CA ARG A 471 -10.48 17.87 8.97
C ARG A 471 -10.91 18.98 9.90
N GLU A 472 -11.95 18.67 10.68
CA GLU A 472 -12.50 19.62 11.63
C GLU A 472 -11.57 19.81 12.83
N VAL A 473 -11.56 21.04 13.33
CA VAL A 473 -10.79 21.42 14.50
C VAL A 473 -11.76 21.59 15.65
N ALA A 474 -11.45 20.98 16.80
CA ALA A 474 -12.17 21.25 18.03
C ALA A 474 -11.99 22.73 18.42
N LEU A 475 -13.10 23.44 18.63
CA LEU A 475 -13.08 24.85 18.98
C LEU A 475 -12.56 25.05 20.41
N SER A 476 -11.80 26.13 20.61
CA SER A 476 -11.49 26.58 21.97
C SER A 476 -12.72 27.18 22.65
N GLN A 477 -12.72 27.26 23.99
CA GLN A 477 -13.81 27.91 24.73
C GLN A 477 -14.07 29.35 24.26
N GLU A 478 -13.01 30.10 23.96
CA GLU A 478 -13.11 31.46 23.41
C GLU A 478 -13.79 31.48 22.04
N GLN A 479 -13.48 30.51 21.18
CA GLN A 479 -14.11 30.39 19.87
C GLN A 479 -15.58 29.97 19.97
N VAL A 480 -15.93 29.07 20.89
CA VAL A 480 -17.33 28.71 21.16
C VAL A 480 -18.10 29.93 21.67
N ALA A 481 -17.58 30.64 22.67
CA ALA A 481 -18.20 31.84 23.22
C ALA A 481 -18.38 32.93 22.15
N TYR A 482 -17.42 33.08 21.24
CA TYR A 482 -17.53 33.98 20.09
C TYR A 482 -18.75 33.63 19.21
N HIS A 483 -18.94 32.34 18.89
CA HIS A 483 -20.07 31.91 18.06
C HIS A 483 -21.41 32.05 18.79
N GLU A 484 -21.47 31.75 20.09
CA GLU A 484 -22.67 31.98 20.91
C GLU A 484 -23.07 33.46 20.97
N GLN A 485 -22.08 34.34 21.10
CA GLN A 485 -22.28 35.78 21.03
C GLN A 485 -22.75 36.21 19.65
N ASP A 486 -22.10 35.75 18.57
CA ASP A 486 -22.46 36.12 17.19
C ASP A 486 -23.90 35.68 16.86
N ILE A 487 -24.29 34.46 17.26
CA ILE A 487 -25.65 33.94 17.14
C ILE A 487 -26.66 34.89 17.79
N THR A 488 -26.36 35.39 18.98
CA THR A 488 -27.24 36.32 19.72
C THR A 488 -27.35 37.65 18.98
N GLU A 489 -26.22 38.22 18.54
CA GLU A 489 -26.17 39.53 17.89
C GLU A 489 -26.86 39.55 16.51
N ILE A 490 -26.77 38.47 15.74
CA ILE A 490 -27.32 38.42 14.38
C ILE A 490 -28.75 37.87 14.32
N SER A 491 -29.30 37.36 15.43
CA SER A 491 -30.58 36.65 15.42
C SER A 491 -31.75 37.49 14.88
N GLU A 492 -31.85 38.77 15.26
CA GLU A 492 -32.89 39.68 14.74
C GLU A 492 -32.71 39.99 13.24
N ARG A 493 -31.48 39.89 12.73
CA ARG A 493 -31.13 40.19 11.33
C ARG A 493 -31.38 39.02 10.38
N THR A 494 -31.76 37.85 10.90
CA THR A 494 -32.09 36.67 10.09
C THR A 494 -33.46 36.78 9.42
N ALA A 495 -34.38 37.58 9.98
CA ALA A 495 -35.73 37.74 9.44
C ALA A 495 -35.70 38.25 7.98
N GLY A 496 -36.11 37.40 7.04
CA GLY A 496 -36.15 37.72 5.60
C GLY A 496 -34.79 37.78 4.90
N ASN A 497 -33.69 37.40 5.56
CA ASN A 497 -32.34 37.48 4.98
C ASN A 497 -31.65 36.10 4.93
N ALA A 498 -31.65 35.50 3.74
CA ALA A 498 -31.05 34.18 3.51
C ALA A 498 -29.56 34.11 3.87
N ASP A 499 -28.78 35.18 3.60
CA ASP A 499 -27.34 35.20 3.88
C ASP A 499 -27.07 35.25 5.40
N MET A 500 -27.95 35.90 6.18
CA MET A 500 -27.85 35.95 7.65
C MET A 500 -28.32 34.64 8.29
N CYS A 501 -29.39 34.01 7.79
CA CYS A 501 -29.77 32.66 8.19
C CYS A 501 -28.62 31.68 7.94
N PHE A 502 -27.99 31.75 6.78
CA PHE A 502 -26.83 30.92 6.44
C PHE A 502 -25.64 31.14 7.38
N ARG A 503 -25.32 32.40 7.74
CA ARG A 503 -24.28 32.71 8.73
C ARG A 503 -24.59 32.06 10.09
N ARG A 504 -25.80 32.27 10.61
CA ARG A 504 -26.21 31.72 11.92
C ARG A 504 -26.24 30.19 11.91
N ALA A 505 -26.65 29.58 10.79
CA ALA A 505 -26.58 28.14 10.59
C ALA A 505 -25.14 27.61 10.68
N LEU A 506 -24.16 28.31 10.09
CA LEU A 506 -22.74 27.96 10.22
C LEU A 506 -22.26 28.06 11.67
N ASP A 507 -22.65 29.10 12.41
CA ASP A 507 -22.27 29.26 13.82
C ASP A 507 -22.86 28.12 14.68
N TYR A 508 -24.15 27.79 14.50
CA TYR A 508 -24.76 26.65 15.17
C TYR A 508 -24.08 25.33 14.82
N MET A 509 -23.73 25.12 13.54
CA MET A 509 -23.02 23.91 13.10
C MET A 509 -21.62 23.82 13.74
N LEU A 510 -20.91 24.95 13.88
CA LEU A 510 -19.59 25.01 14.50
C LEU A 510 -19.64 24.62 15.98
N ILE A 511 -20.63 25.11 16.73
CA ILE A 511 -20.84 24.74 18.15
C ILE A 511 -21.59 23.40 18.34
N GLN A 512 -21.72 22.59 17.28
CA GLN A 512 -22.38 21.28 17.28
C GLN A 512 -23.89 21.29 17.64
N ASN A 513 -24.56 22.43 17.52
CA ASN A 513 -26.01 22.53 17.66
C ASN A 513 -26.70 22.25 16.30
N LEU A 514 -26.71 20.97 15.91
CA LEU A 514 -27.03 20.55 14.54
C LEU A 514 -28.51 20.74 14.19
N GLU A 515 -29.43 20.54 15.14
CA GLU A 515 -30.86 20.77 14.91
C GLU A 515 -31.16 22.24 14.55
N GLN A 516 -30.57 23.19 15.29
CA GLN A 516 -30.74 24.62 15.00
C GLN A 516 -30.05 25.02 13.70
N ALA A 517 -28.87 24.44 13.42
CA ALA A 517 -28.21 24.65 12.13
C ALA A 517 -29.09 24.22 10.96
N ILE A 518 -29.73 23.05 11.03
CA ILE A 518 -30.64 22.55 9.98
C ILE A 518 -31.84 23.49 9.81
N ALA A 519 -32.45 23.94 10.91
CA ALA A 519 -33.59 24.86 10.85
C ALA A 519 -33.24 26.19 10.18
N ASP A 520 -32.08 26.76 10.48
CA ASP A 520 -31.63 28.00 9.84
C ASP A 520 -31.25 27.79 8.36
N PHE A 521 -30.66 26.63 8.01
CA PHE A 521 -30.44 26.29 6.61
C PHE A 521 -31.76 26.09 5.86
N ASP A 522 -32.79 25.50 6.48
CA ASP A 522 -34.14 25.38 5.91
C ASP A 522 -34.69 26.78 5.59
N GLN A 523 -34.62 27.72 6.53
CA GLN A 523 -35.03 29.11 6.31
C GLN A 523 -34.22 29.79 5.20
N ALA A 524 -32.89 29.57 5.16
CA ALA A 524 -32.03 30.16 4.15
C ALA A 524 -32.40 29.71 2.72
N VAL A 525 -32.71 28.42 2.51
CA VAL A 525 -33.10 27.91 1.19
C VAL A 525 -34.54 28.23 0.81
N GLU A 526 -35.42 28.45 1.79
CA GLU A 526 -36.78 28.94 1.55
C GLU A 526 -36.77 30.38 1.04
N LEU A 527 -35.96 31.23 1.68
CA LEU A 527 -35.76 32.62 1.27
C LEU A 527 -35.01 32.72 -0.07
N ASN A 528 -34.07 31.82 -0.33
CA ASN A 528 -33.34 31.76 -1.60
C ASN A 528 -33.18 30.33 -2.12
N LYS A 529 -34.08 29.92 -3.01
CA LYS A 529 -34.11 28.58 -3.63
C LYS A 529 -32.93 28.29 -4.58
N GLN A 530 -32.11 29.29 -4.89
CA GLN A 530 -30.91 29.19 -5.73
C GLN A 530 -29.62 29.15 -4.88
N PHE A 531 -29.73 29.03 -3.55
CA PHE A 531 -28.59 29.11 -2.65
C PHE A 531 -27.86 27.77 -2.48
N ALA A 532 -27.02 27.41 -3.46
CA ALA A 532 -26.29 26.14 -3.48
C ALA A 532 -25.52 25.83 -2.17
N LEU A 533 -24.82 26.81 -1.58
CA LEU A 533 -24.07 26.61 -0.34
C LEU A 533 -24.97 26.30 0.86
N ALA A 534 -26.19 26.84 0.92
CA ALA A 534 -27.13 26.54 2.00
C ALA A 534 -27.67 25.10 1.89
N TYR A 535 -27.96 24.62 0.67
CA TYR A 535 -28.27 23.20 0.46
C TYR A 535 -27.10 22.30 0.86
N PHE A 536 -25.86 22.66 0.49
CA PHE A 536 -24.67 21.89 0.86
C PHE A 536 -24.45 21.86 2.38
N GLY A 537 -24.52 23.01 3.04
CA GLY A 537 -24.41 23.12 4.50
C GLY A 537 -25.49 22.31 5.23
N ARG A 538 -26.73 22.35 4.73
CA ARG A 538 -27.84 21.55 5.27
C ARG A 538 -27.61 20.05 5.13
N ALA A 539 -27.09 19.61 3.98
CA ALA A 539 -26.75 18.20 3.75
C ALA A 539 -25.71 17.72 4.77
N ILE A 540 -24.67 18.52 5.03
CA ILE A 540 -23.61 18.23 6.00
C ILE A 540 -24.17 18.19 7.42
N ALA A 541 -24.95 19.19 7.84
CA ALA A 541 -25.53 19.24 9.17
C ALA A 541 -26.45 18.02 9.44
N ARG A 542 -27.24 17.61 8.44
CA ARG A 542 -28.04 16.38 8.49
C ARG A 542 -27.15 15.13 8.60
N ALA A 543 -26.09 15.02 7.79
CA ALA A 543 -25.17 13.88 7.84
C ALA A 543 -24.51 13.74 9.23
N LYS A 544 -24.08 14.87 9.83
CA LYS A 544 -23.53 14.91 11.20
C LYS A 544 -24.57 14.54 12.26
N LEU A 545 -25.82 14.93 12.08
CA LEU A 545 -26.87 14.62 13.04
C LEU A 545 -27.22 13.13 13.02
N ILE A 546 -27.26 12.54 11.82
CA ILE A 546 -27.42 11.09 11.65
C ILE A 546 -26.29 10.35 12.37
N GLU A 547 -25.04 10.83 12.22
CA GLU A 547 -23.89 10.28 12.94
C GLU A 547 -24.05 10.32 14.45
N ALA A 548 -24.34 11.51 14.99
CA ALA A 548 -24.44 11.70 16.44
C ALA A 548 -25.53 10.80 17.06
N ARG A 549 -26.62 10.55 16.34
CA ARG A 549 -27.75 9.73 16.80
C ARG A 549 -27.47 8.22 16.78
N GLN A 550 -26.63 7.74 15.87
CA GLN A 550 -26.43 6.30 15.69
C GLN A 550 -25.41 5.70 16.67
N GLY A 551 -24.67 6.50 17.43
CA GLY A 551 -23.69 6.04 18.45
C GLY A 551 -22.50 5.25 17.89
N ALA A 552 -22.59 4.79 16.64
CA ALA A 552 -21.53 4.34 15.78
C ALA A 552 -21.28 5.41 14.73
N SER A 553 -20.01 5.62 14.42
CA SER A 553 -19.60 6.78 13.65
C SER A 553 -19.99 6.64 12.17
N PHE A 554 -21.02 7.36 11.76
CA PHE A 554 -21.44 7.47 10.37
C PHE A 554 -20.38 8.21 9.52
N ILE A 555 -19.37 8.87 10.11
CA ILE A 555 -18.24 9.54 9.43
C ILE A 555 -16.87 8.85 9.70
N HIS A 556 -16.71 8.13 10.82
CA HIS A 556 -15.51 7.40 11.32
C HIS A 556 -15.84 6.01 11.89
N GLN A 557 -16.66 5.18 11.24
CA GLN A 557 -16.79 3.80 11.72
C GLN A 557 -15.40 3.16 11.61
N GLU A 558 -14.91 2.67 12.76
CA GLU A 558 -13.82 1.71 12.88
C GLU A 558 -14.00 0.75 11.72
N ALA A 559 -13.04 0.81 10.79
CA ALA A 559 -13.05 -0.08 9.68
C ALA A 559 -13.16 -1.48 10.30
N GLU A 560 -14.20 -2.24 9.93
CA GLU A 560 -13.92 -3.60 9.51
C GLU A 560 -12.68 -3.42 8.66
N THR A 561 -11.54 -3.81 9.23
CA THR A 561 -10.22 -3.70 8.65
C THR A 561 -10.43 -3.74 7.15
N VAL A 562 -10.05 -2.69 6.43
CA VAL A 562 -9.70 -2.90 5.02
C VAL A 562 -8.48 -3.81 5.13
N ASN A 563 -8.75 -5.08 5.36
CA ASN A 563 -7.89 -6.19 5.17
C ASN A 563 -7.71 -6.15 3.67
N VAL A 564 -6.71 -5.37 3.28
CA VAL A 564 -6.09 -5.39 1.97
C VAL A 564 -5.63 -6.83 1.64
N THR A 565 -5.62 -7.72 2.62
CA THR A 565 -5.68 -9.17 2.48
C THR A 565 -7.13 -9.65 2.33
N THR A 566 -7.53 -10.01 1.11
CA THR A 566 -8.56 -11.04 0.86
C THR A 566 -9.93 -10.81 1.53
N LYS A 567 -10.72 -9.89 0.98
CA LYS A 567 -12.20 -9.98 1.02
C LYS A 567 -12.81 -9.86 -0.39
N ALA A 568 -12.18 -10.55 -1.34
CA ALA A 568 -12.88 -11.11 -2.49
C ALA A 568 -13.08 -12.60 -2.19
N LEU A 569 -14.34 -13.07 -2.25
CA LEU A 569 -14.86 -14.35 -1.72
C LEU A 569 -14.85 -14.37 -0.18
N ILE A 570 -15.92 -14.00 0.53
CA ILE A 570 -17.19 -14.72 0.62
C ILE A 570 -18.31 -13.67 0.77
N THR A 571 -19.07 -13.43 -0.29
CA THR A 571 -20.53 -13.39 -0.10
C THR A 571 -20.97 -14.76 -0.54
N THR A 572 -21.43 -15.59 0.38
CA THR A 572 -22.20 -16.77 0.00
C THR A 572 -23.39 -16.25 -0.80
N PRO A 573 -23.58 -16.64 -2.07
CA PRO A 573 -24.92 -16.60 -2.63
C PRO A 573 -25.76 -17.49 -1.70
N ARG A 574 -26.88 -16.99 -1.18
CA ARG A 574 -27.86 -17.86 -0.52
C ARG A 574 -28.45 -18.78 -1.59
N THR A 575 -27.73 -19.82 -1.97
CA THR A 575 -28.33 -20.99 -2.62
C THR A 575 -29.08 -21.75 -1.54
N ASN A 576 -30.32 -22.14 -1.82
CA ASN A 576 -30.95 -23.19 -1.02
C ASN A 576 -30.17 -24.51 -1.20
N ALA A 577 -30.52 -25.54 -0.42
CA ALA A 577 -29.81 -26.82 -0.34
C ALA A 577 -29.70 -27.63 -1.66
N MET A 578 -30.08 -27.06 -2.81
CA MET A 578 -29.99 -27.67 -4.15
C MET A 578 -29.23 -26.82 -5.19
N GLY A 579 -28.55 -25.74 -4.80
CA GLY A 579 -27.55 -25.10 -5.68
C GLY A 579 -28.11 -24.33 -6.89
N VAL A 580 -29.38 -23.90 -6.87
CA VAL A 580 -29.96 -23.04 -7.91
C VAL A 580 -29.77 -21.56 -7.53
N PRO A 581 -29.32 -20.68 -8.46
CA PRO A 581 -29.31 -19.24 -8.21
C PRO A 581 -30.74 -18.72 -8.15
N VAL A 582 -31.14 -18.16 -6.99
CA VAL A 582 -32.39 -17.41 -6.87
C VAL A 582 -32.12 -15.97 -7.32
N ALA A 583 -32.83 -15.51 -8.35
CA ALA A 583 -32.84 -14.09 -8.70
C ALA A 583 -33.32 -13.29 -7.48
N ALA A 584 -32.55 -12.29 -7.07
CA ALA A 584 -32.90 -11.44 -5.95
C ALA A 584 -34.05 -10.52 -6.35
N ASP A 585 -35.29 -10.97 -6.14
CA ASP A 585 -36.35 -10.03 -5.81
C ASP A 585 -35.96 -9.43 -4.45
N ALA A 586 -35.53 -8.17 -4.48
CA ALA A 586 -35.21 -7.40 -3.30
C ALA A 586 -36.45 -7.43 -2.38
N PRO A 587 -36.33 -7.87 -1.12
CA PRO A 587 -37.44 -7.69 -0.19
C PRO A 587 -37.62 -6.19 -0.03
N GLU A 588 -38.83 -5.69 -0.32
CA GLU A 588 -39.22 -4.31 -0.01
C GLU A 588 -38.88 -4.02 1.45
N ARG A 589 -37.77 -3.30 1.65
CA ARG A 589 -37.36 -2.80 2.95
C ARG A 589 -38.28 -1.61 3.23
N LYS A 590 -39.17 -1.73 4.20
CA LYS A 590 -39.84 -0.54 4.76
C LYS A 590 -38.73 0.39 5.28
N PRO A 591 -38.68 1.67 4.85
CA PRO A 591 -37.56 2.53 5.18
C PRO A 591 -37.50 2.72 6.69
N ALA A 592 -36.35 2.39 7.30
CA ALA A 592 -36.06 2.85 8.64
C ALA A 592 -35.96 4.38 8.60
N ILE A 593 -36.22 5.08 9.71
CA ILE A 593 -36.09 6.55 9.79
C ILE A 593 -34.67 7.01 9.35
N SER A 594 -33.65 6.15 9.50
CA SER A 594 -32.30 6.37 8.97
C SER A 594 -32.21 6.41 7.43
N ASP A 595 -33.06 5.67 6.72
CA ASP A 595 -33.12 5.70 5.26
C ASP A 595 -33.75 7.02 4.79
N VAL A 596 -34.79 7.50 5.49
CA VAL A 596 -35.44 8.79 5.19
C VAL A 596 -34.48 9.96 5.41
N ASP A 597 -33.77 9.99 6.55
CA ASP A 597 -32.79 11.05 6.84
C ASP A 597 -31.62 11.02 5.84
N GLY A 598 -31.18 9.82 5.42
CA GLY A 598 -30.18 9.66 4.37
C GLY A 598 -30.64 10.18 3.00
N GLU A 599 -31.88 9.91 2.60
CA GLU A 599 -32.45 10.45 1.35
C GLU A 599 -32.51 11.98 1.35
N LEU A 600 -32.77 12.61 2.51
CA LEU A 600 -32.74 14.06 2.63
C LEU A 600 -31.35 14.65 2.41
N VAL A 601 -30.28 13.97 2.85
CA VAL A 601 -28.89 14.36 2.58
C VAL A 601 -28.61 14.26 1.08
N MET A 602 -28.97 13.14 0.45
CA MET A 602 -28.76 12.93 -1.00
C MET A 602 -29.54 13.95 -1.84
N ARG A 603 -30.77 14.27 -1.45
CA ARG A 603 -31.60 15.30 -2.11
C ARG A 603 -30.93 16.66 -2.09
N ASP A 604 -30.37 17.07 -0.96
CA ASP A 604 -29.71 18.37 -0.83
C ASP A 604 -28.38 18.42 -1.59
N LEU A 605 -27.62 17.32 -1.64
CA LEU A 605 -26.43 17.20 -2.48
C LEU A 605 -26.79 17.25 -3.97
N ASN A 606 -27.84 16.54 -4.40
CA ASN A 606 -28.36 16.62 -5.76
C ASN A 606 -28.74 18.05 -6.12
N ARG A 607 -29.46 18.74 -5.23
CA ARG A 607 -29.86 20.12 -5.44
C ARG A 607 -28.66 21.07 -5.52
N THR A 608 -27.64 20.85 -4.69
CA THR A 608 -26.38 21.60 -4.77
C THR A 608 -25.74 21.44 -6.15
N ILE A 609 -25.69 20.21 -6.67
CA ILE A 609 -25.10 19.89 -7.97
C ILE A 609 -25.92 20.47 -9.14
N GLU A 610 -27.25 20.47 -9.04
CA GLU A 610 -28.12 21.12 -10.04
C GLU A 610 -27.87 22.63 -10.11
N LEU A 611 -27.66 23.27 -8.97
CA LEU A 611 -27.46 24.72 -8.86
C LEU A 611 -26.02 25.14 -9.22
N ASP A 612 -25.03 24.32 -8.86
CA ASP A 612 -23.63 24.51 -9.20
C ASP A 612 -23.00 23.19 -9.69
N PRO A 613 -23.08 22.90 -11.00
CA PRO A 613 -22.57 21.66 -11.58
C PRO A 613 -21.06 21.48 -11.50
N ASN A 614 -20.30 22.53 -11.14
CA ASN A 614 -18.85 22.49 -10.96
C ASN A 614 -18.44 22.42 -9.48
N PHE A 615 -19.41 22.32 -8.55
CA PHE A 615 -19.13 22.22 -7.12
C PHE A 615 -18.60 20.83 -6.75
N ALA A 616 -17.30 20.62 -6.94
CA ALA A 616 -16.62 19.33 -6.77
C ALA A 616 -16.88 18.67 -5.39
N TYR A 617 -17.03 19.47 -4.33
CA TYR A 617 -17.28 18.98 -2.96
C TYR A 617 -18.60 18.26 -2.80
N ALA A 618 -19.66 18.65 -3.53
CA ALA A 618 -20.94 17.96 -3.46
C ALA A 618 -20.85 16.57 -4.11
N TYR A 619 -20.20 16.46 -5.27
CA TYR A 619 -19.93 15.15 -5.88
C TYR A 619 -19.08 14.27 -4.98
N TYR A 620 -17.99 14.80 -4.41
CA TYR A 620 -17.14 14.04 -3.50
C TYR A 620 -17.90 13.55 -2.26
N ASN A 621 -18.68 14.42 -1.60
CA ASN A 621 -19.48 14.02 -0.44
C ASN A 621 -20.56 12.99 -0.81
N ARG A 622 -21.21 13.16 -1.96
CA ARG A 622 -22.22 12.22 -2.47
C ARG A 622 -21.59 10.86 -2.79
N ALA A 623 -20.40 10.83 -3.38
CA ALA A 623 -19.65 9.62 -3.66
C ALA A 623 -19.34 8.81 -2.40
N ILE A 624 -18.93 9.46 -1.30
CA ILE A 624 -18.67 8.79 -0.02
C ILE A 624 -19.96 8.13 0.50
N LEU A 625 -21.09 8.83 0.46
CA LEU A 625 -22.37 8.30 0.91
C LEU A 625 -22.85 7.13 0.04
N LEU A 626 -22.72 7.24 -1.29
CA LEU A 626 -23.02 6.16 -2.23
C LEU A 626 -22.14 4.94 -2.00
N ALA A 627 -20.84 5.13 -1.80
CA ALA A 627 -19.91 4.05 -1.52
C ALA A 627 -20.29 3.29 -0.23
N ARG A 628 -20.73 4.02 0.81
CA ARG A 628 -21.22 3.43 2.08
C ARG A 628 -22.53 2.67 1.92
N ARG A 629 -23.41 3.10 1.01
CA ARG A 629 -24.65 2.38 0.65
C ARG A 629 -24.40 1.15 -0.22
N GLY A 630 -23.19 0.96 -0.73
CA GLY A 630 -22.82 -0.12 -1.64
C GLY A 630 -22.97 0.22 -3.13
N ASP A 631 -23.49 1.41 -3.45
CA ASP A 631 -23.66 1.93 -4.82
C ASP A 631 -22.33 2.39 -5.41
N THR A 632 -21.45 1.43 -5.65
CA THR A 632 -20.06 1.69 -6.06
C THR A 632 -19.94 2.36 -7.41
N ASP A 633 -20.72 1.95 -8.42
CA ASP A 633 -20.60 2.52 -9.76
C ASP A 633 -21.01 4.00 -9.78
N ALA A 634 -22.08 4.34 -9.04
CA ALA A 634 -22.50 5.71 -8.85
C ALA A 634 -21.44 6.53 -8.07
N ALA A 635 -20.84 5.94 -7.03
CA ALA A 635 -19.75 6.57 -6.29
C ALA A 635 -18.51 6.85 -7.17
N LEU A 636 -18.08 5.88 -7.99
CA LEU A 636 -16.98 6.05 -8.94
C LEU A 636 -17.28 7.17 -9.93
N SER A 637 -18.49 7.20 -10.50
CA SER A 637 -18.94 8.27 -11.40
C SER A 637 -18.90 9.64 -10.71
N ASP A 638 -19.28 9.74 -9.45
CA ASP A 638 -19.23 11.01 -8.71
C ASP A 638 -17.79 11.44 -8.39
N TYR A 639 -16.90 10.51 -8.04
CA TYR A 639 -15.48 10.85 -7.93
C TYR A 639 -14.90 11.33 -9.27
N ASP A 640 -15.29 10.72 -10.40
CA ASP A 640 -14.89 11.17 -11.73
C ASP A 640 -15.36 12.61 -12.00
N ARG A 641 -16.61 12.95 -11.60
CA ARG A 641 -17.16 14.30 -11.73
C ARG A 641 -16.43 15.30 -10.84
N ALA A 642 -16.13 14.93 -9.60
CA ALA A 642 -15.35 15.76 -8.68
C ALA A 642 -13.95 16.08 -9.25
N ILE A 643 -13.28 15.06 -9.79
CA ILE A 643 -11.96 15.19 -10.43
C ILE A 643 -12.04 15.98 -11.73
N LYS A 644 -13.12 15.82 -12.51
CA LYS A 644 -13.33 16.62 -13.73
C LYS A 644 -13.51 18.11 -13.41
N ALA A 645 -14.25 18.42 -12.35
CA ALA A 645 -14.43 19.79 -11.89
C ALA A 645 -13.12 20.38 -11.32
N TYR A 646 -12.32 19.56 -10.65
CA TYR A 646 -11.02 19.96 -10.12
C TYR A 646 -9.95 18.86 -10.34
N PRO A 647 -9.11 18.96 -11.39
CA PRO A 647 -8.17 17.90 -11.77
C PRO A 647 -7.11 17.55 -10.72
N GLU A 648 -6.88 18.41 -9.74
CA GLU A 648 -5.91 18.23 -8.66
C GLU A 648 -6.58 17.79 -7.33
N PHE A 649 -7.83 17.29 -7.40
CA PHE A 649 -8.62 16.91 -6.22
C PHE A 649 -8.09 15.64 -5.57
N ALA A 650 -7.04 15.76 -4.78
CA ALA A 650 -6.33 14.63 -4.21
C ALA A 650 -7.21 13.70 -3.39
N ASP A 651 -8.12 14.22 -2.56
CA ASP A 651 -9.01 13.39 -1.74
C ASP A 651 -9.96 12.56 -2.60
N ALA A 652 -10.44 13.10 -3.72
CA ALA A 652 -11.26 12.34 -4.65
C ALA A 652 -10.47 11.20 -5.30
N TYR A 653 -9.22 11.44 -5.73
CA TYR A 653 -8.34 10.36 -6.19
C TYR A 653 -8.07 9.34 -5.08
N PHE A 654 -7.81 9.79 -3.85
CA PHE A 654 -7.50 8.89 -2.73
C PHE A 654 -8.67 7.95 -2.45
N ASN A 655 -9.88 8.48 -2.27
CA ASN A 655 -11.05 7.67 -1.97
C ASN A 655 -11.50 6.82 -3.19
N ARG A 656 -11.44 7.34 -4.41
CA ARG A 656 -11.69 6.55 -5.63
C ARG A 656 -10.69 5.40 -5.75
N GLY A 657 -9.41 5.68 -5.48
CA GLY A 657 -8.34 4.69 -5.45
C GLY A 657 -8.61 3.57 -4.45
N LEU A 658 -8.96 3.91 -3.20
CA LEU A 658 -9.33 2.91 -2.18
C LEU A 658 -10.55 2.08 -2.59
N LEU A 659 -11.57 2.70 -3.19
CA LEU A 659 -12.76 2.00 -3.68
C LEU A 659 -12.44 1.06 -4.86
N LEU A 660 -11.53 1.45 -5.74
CA LEU A 660 -11.04 0.59 -6.83
C LEU A 660 -10.23 -0.59 -6.29
N LEU A 661 -9.38 -0.36 -5.28
CA LEU A 661 -8.64 -1.44 -4.62
C LEU A 661 -9.59 -2.45 -3.96
N SER A 662 -10.63 -2.01 -3.25
CA SER A 662 -11.60 -2.91 -2.63
C SER A 662 -12.41 -3.72 -3.65
N ARG A 663 -12.49 -3.26 -4.90
CA ARG A 663 -13.09 -3.97 -6.04
C ARG A 663 -12.10 -4.85 -6.82
N GLY A 664 -10.87 -5.00 -6.33
CA GLY A 664 -9.83 -5.81 -6.99
C GLY A 664 -9.21 -5.14 -8.23
N LYS A 665 -9.55 -3.87 -8.51
CA LYS A 665 -9.00 -3.09 -9.63
C LYS A 665 -7.67 -2.45 -9.22
N ALA A 666 -6.70 -3.29 -8.86
CA ALA A 666 -5.44 -2.87 -8.24
C ALA A 666 -4.68 -1.82 -9.06
N LYS A 667 -4.56 -2.03 -10.38
CA LYS A 667 -3.83 -1.12 -11.28
C LYS A 667 -4.43 0.29 -11.31
N GLU A 668 -5.76 0.38 -11.40
CA GLU A 668 -6.48 1.66 -11.45
C GLU A 668 -6.43 2.34 -10.09
N GLY A 669 -6.62 1.58 -9.00
CA GLY A 669 -6.52 2.09 -7.64
C GLY A 669 -5.13 2.64 -7.29
N ILE A 670 -4.05 1.95 -7.69
CA ILE A 670 -2.67 2.43 -7.51
C ILE A 670 -2.41 3.70 -8.32
N ALA A 671 -2.92 3.78 -9.56
CA ALA A 671 -2.77 4.98 -10.38
C ALA A 671 -3.45 6.20 -9.73
N ASP A 672 -4.63 6.00 -9.14
CA ASP A 672 -5.34 7.04 -8.38
C ASP A 672 -4.61 7.44 -7.11
N LEU A 673 -4.10 6.47 -6.34
CA LEU A 673 -3.30 6.76 -5.16
C LEU A 673 -2.01 7.51 -5.51
N SER A 674 -1.39 7.19 -6.65
CA SER A 674 -0.22 7.92 -7.17
C SER A 674 -0.57 9.39 -7.43
N ARG A 675 -1.72 9.66 -8.06
CA ARG A 675 -2.22 11.03 -8.26
C ARG A 675 -2.54 11.73 -6.94
N ALA A 676 -3.18 11.03 -6.00
CA ALA A 676 -3.46 11.59 -4.68
C ALA A 676 -2.17 12.02 -3.97
N GLY A 677 -1.14 11.16 -3.98
CA GLY A 677 0.18 11.45 -3.45
C GLY A 677 0.89 12.59 -4.18
N GLU A 678 0.82 12.63 -5.51
CA GLU A 678 1.36 13.71 -6.35
C GLU A 678 0.75 15.05 -5.94
N TYR A 679 -0.57 15.11 -5.77
CA TYR A 679 -1.27 16.33 -5.35
C TYR A 679 -1.19 16.61 -3.86
N GLY A 680 -0.42 15.81 -3.11
CA GLY A 680 0.01 16.11 -1.74
C GLY A 680 -0.44 15.12 -0.67
N LEU A 681 -1.31 14.14 -0.96
CA LEU A 681 -1.86 13.20 0.04
C LEU A 681 -0.83 12.09 0.22
N TYR A 682 0.28 12.44 0.85
CA TYR A 682 1.47 11.60 0.89
C TYR A 682 1.20 10.24 1.55
N LYS A 683 0.22 10.14 2.47
CA LYS A 683 -0.29 8.85 2.98
C LYS A 683 -0.65 7.83 1.89
N ALA A 684 -0.97 8.27 0.68
CA ALA A 684 -1.24 7.40 -0.46
C ALA A 684 -0.01 6.55 -0.86
N TYR A 685 1.21 7.09 -0.77
CA TYR A 685 2.42 6.34 -1.12
C TYR A 685 2.71 5.19 -0.15
N ASN A 686 2.31 5.28 1.12
CA ASN A 686 2.35 4.14 2.06
C ASN A 686 1.49 2.99 1.56
N ILE A 687 0.31 3.31 1.04
CA ILE A 687 -0.63 2.31 0.56
C ILE A 687 -0.06 1.67 -0.71
N ILE A 688 0.43 2.49 -1.65
CA ILE A 688 1.09 1.98 -2.87
C ILE A 688 2.22 1.02 -2.52
N LYS A 689 3.08 1.40 -1.57
CA LYS A 689 4.18 0.55 -1.10
C LYS A 689 3.71 -0.82 -0.60
N ARG A 690 2.69 -0.86 0.26
CA ARG A 690 2.13 -2.13 0.76
C ARG A 690 1.48 -2.97 -0.34
N MET A 691 0.88 -2.33 -1.35
CA MET A 691 0.29 -3.03 -2.50
C MET A 691 1.36 -3.62 -3.41
N SER A 692 2.41 -2.84 -3.72
CA SER A 692 3.51 -3.25 -4.59
C SER A 692 4.38 -4.35 -3.98
N ALA A 693 4.46 -4.45 -2.64
CA ALA A 693 5.19 -5.51 -1.96
C ALA A 693 4.49 -6.89 -2.00
N LYS A 694 3.22 -6.94 -2.39
CA LYS A 694 2.38 -8.15 -2.42
C LYS A 694 2.12 -8.68 -3.84
N SER A 695 2.46 -7.93 -4.87
CA SER A 695 2.41 -8.32 -6.29
C SER A 695 3.75 -8.90 -6.73
#